data_AF-A0A848LW48-F1
#
_entry.id   AF-A0A848LW48-F1
#
_cell.length_a   1.000
_cell.length_b   1.000
_cell.length_c   1.000
_cell.angle_alpha   90.00
_cell.angle_beta   90.00
_cell.angle_gamma   90.00
#
_symmetry.space_group_name_H-M   'P 1'
#
loop_
_entity.id
_entity.type
_entity.pdbx_description
1 polymer ?
#
loop_
_entity_poly.entity_id
_entity_poly.type
_entity_poly.pdbx_seq_one_letter_code
_entity_poly.pdbx_strand_id
1 'polypeptide(L)'
;MDEHGMSERQTIGGRYVLERRLAGGGMGTIWVALDPKLQRRVALKLMASHAAPAPLARQQFEWEAQAIARLQNPHVIQVHDCDLSGDTPYIVMELLEGEDLEALLMRRERLSLAMVDRLLTETARALTAAHAAGVIHRDLKPANLYLARTASGELVKVLDFGLALLMSGGTAQPHPEESMAGTPRYMSPEQLRGIEPRLDHRCDLWALSVVAYRALTGQHPFSLEALRQMRLGNVPPPPPAPSSLVPELGKEVDAFFARALDPEPSRRFQSAHELASAFTARVDAGRPSRPAKILVVDDEPDVVVLMEQSFRKQIRRSVYQFLFASDGEEALEALRQHPDIQVVLCDINMPRMDGLTFLSRIGEVSTLTRVIIVSAYGDMNNIRTAMNRGAYDFITKPIDFPDLEATLAKTLKHVRELRSTARYTEENGLLRMFVPGGVLERLPPLLQGSDALAGERVEGTVAFIDVDAFTPVLHQELPDESLRRLNANFEAIVPELLARGGTVDKFVGDAVMAVFRGPGHVDRAQEACLSIRKQLSVLATRGGERAPYAHGVCMGLDTGVLVSGSIGAKASGRLDFTVLGDVVNTAARLAALAAKGQVLVSARVREASREPFEYAPVEAQATTFALVRREGDTNVAPDDPTPYVDVEPARGEGSRPSR
;
A
#
# COMPACT_ATOMS: atom_id res chain seq x y z
N MET A 1 24.81 51.83 -22.37
CA MET A 1 23.67 51.99 -21.43
C MET A 1 22.52 51.40 -22.19
N ASP A 2 22.29 50.12 -21.99
CA ASP A 2 21.58 49.36 -23.02
C ASP A 2 20.10 49.39 -22.70
N GLU A 3 19.45 50.24 -23.49
CA GLU A 3 18.04 50.34 -23.80
C GLU A 3 17.48 48.95 -24.06
N HIS A 4 16.63 48.42 -23.17
CA HIS A 4 15.43 47.62 -23.43
C HIS A 4 14.69 47.58 -22.08
N GLY A 5 13.66 48.42 -21.98
CA GLY A 5 12.94 48.73 -20.75
C GLY A 5 12.56 47.50 -19.92
N MET A 6 12.58 47.68 -18.61
CA MET A 6 12.03 46.74 -17.64
C MET A 6 10.60 46.37 -18.03
N SER A 7 10.44 45.24 -18.72
CA SER A 7 9.15 44.54 -18.81
C SER A 7 8.76 44.21 -17.37
N GLU A 8 7.69 44.83 -16.87
CA GLU A 8 7.06 44.37 -15.64
C GLU A 8 6.92 42.85 -15.72
N ARG A 9 7.49 42.14 -14.73
CA ARG A 9 7.31 40.69 -14.67
C ARG A 9 5.84 40.42 -14.49
N GLN A 10 5.23 39.76 -15.48
CA GLN A 10 3.80 39.45 -15.46
C GLN A 10 3.45 38.68 -14.18
N THR A 11 2.42 39.15 -13.47
CA THR A 11 1.91 38.50 -12.26
C THR A 11 0.62 37.75 -12.59
N ILE A 12 0.59 36.47 -12.25
CA ILE A 12 -0.55 35.56 -12.46
C ILE A 12 -1.31 35.37 -11.15
N GLY A 13 -2.64 35.44 -11.20
CA GLY A 13 -3.50 35.28 -10.02
C GLY A 13 -3.23 36.31 -8.92
N GLY A 14 -2.69 37.49 -9.27
CA GLY A 14 -2.32 38.53 -8.31
C GLY A 14 -1.19 38.15 -7.33
N ARG A 15 -0.51 37.02 -7.53
CA ARG A 15 0.50 36.50 -6.59
C ARG A 15 1.77 36.01 -7.28
N TYR A 16 1.67 35.22 -8.33
CA TYR A 16 2.82 34.50 -8.88
C TYR A 16 3.52 35.32 -9.95
N VAL A 17 4.78 35.69 -9.71
CA VAL A 17 5.55 36.53 -10.63
C VAL A 17 6.32 35.63 -11.60
N LEU A 18 6.02 35.70 -12.89
CA LEU A 18 6.71 34.89 -13.90
C LEU A 18 8.18 35.31 -14.04
N GLU A 19 9.10 34.35 -13.98
CA GLU A 19 10.54 34.59 -14.13
C GLU A 19 11.07 34.09 -15.47
N ARG A 20 10.81 32.81 -15.81
CA ARG A 20 11.40 32.15 -16.99
C ARG A 20 10.49 31.08 -17.54
N ARG A 21 10.28 31.06 -18.85
CA ARG A 21 9.53 29.98 -19.52
C ARG A 21 10.34 28.68 -19.53
N LEU A 22 9.72 27.56 -19.17
CA LEU A 22 10.28 26.21 -19.19
C LEU A 22 9.91 25.48 -20.48
N ALA A 23 8.63 25.50 -20.85
CA ALA A 23 8.11 24.76 -21.99
C ALA A 23 6.86 25.42 -22.58
N GLY A 24 6.42 24.94 -23.75
CA GLY A 24 5.11 25.27 -24.30
C GLY A 24 4.66 24.31 -25.40
N GLY A 25 3.36 24.12 -25.52
CA GLY A 25 2.72 23.26 -26.52
C GLY A 25 1.23 23.58 -26.66
N GLY A 26 0.49 22.74 -27.39
CA GLY A 26 -0.95 22.95 -27.68
C GLY A 26 -1.85 23.05 -26.44
N MET A 27 -1.37 22.59 -25.29
CA MET A 27 -2.11 22.54 -24.03
C MET A 27 -1.83 23.72 -23.10
N GLY A 28 -0.82 24.53 -23.39
CA GLY A 28 -0.40 25.62 -22.51
C GLY A 28 1.10 25.89 -22.49
N THR A 29 1.49 26.76 -21.56
CA THR A 29 2.89 27.11 -21.31
C THR A 29 3.26 26.88 -19.86
N ILE A 30 4.47 26.39 -19.62
CA ILE A 30 4.99 26.14 -18.27
C ILE A 30 6.09 27.15 -17.98
N TRP A 31 6.05 27.76 -16.80
CA TRP A 31 6.96 28.81 -16.36
C TRP A 31 7.53 28.51 -14.98
N VAL A 32 8.77 28.92 -14.74
CA VAL A 32 9.25 29.19 -13.38
C VAL A 32 8.61 30.50 -12.94
N ALA A 33 7.95 30.47 -11.79
CA ALA A 33 7.38 31.64 -11.14
C ALA A 33 7.88 31.75 -9.69
N LEU A 34 7.98 32.98 -9.20
CA LEU A 34 8.25 33.28 -7.79
C LEU A 34 6.92 33.45 -7.06
N ASP A 35 6.74 32.72 -5.95
CA ASP A 35 5.71 33.00 -4.96
C ASP A 35 6.28 33.98 -3.92
N PRO A 36 5.95 35.28 -3.99
CA PRO A 36 6.52 36.28 -3.11
C PRO A 36 6.04 36.14 -1.66
N LYS A 37 4.89 35.49 -1.43
CA LYS A 37 4.37 35.27 -0.07
C LYS A 37 5.19 34.22 0.67
N LEU A 38 5.57 33.15 -0.02
CA LEU A 38 6.34 32.04 0.56
C LEU A 38 7.84 32.11 0.22
N GLN A 39 8.27 33.10 -0.56
CA GLN A 39 9.66 33.31 -1.01
C GLN A 39 10.27 32.04 -1.63
N ARG A 40 9.51 31.35 -2.50
CA ARG A 40 9.94 30.12 -3.17
C ARG A 40 9.65 30.15 -4.66
N ARG A 41 10.43 29.39 -5.42
CA ARG A 41 10.18 29.15 -6.85
C ARG A 41 9.25 27.96 -7.02
N VAL A 42 8.35 28.08 -7.99
CA VAL A 42 7.35 27.07 -8.36
C VAL A 42 7.31 26.91 -9.87
N ALA A 43 6.84 25.77 -10.35
CA ALA A 43 6.44 25.62 -11.74
C ALA A 43 4.97 26.03 -11.87
N LEU A 44 4.65 26.86 -12.86
CA LEU A 44 3.31 27.36 -13.12
C LEU A 44 2.92 27.02 -14.55
N LYS A 45 1.87 26.21 -14.72
CA LYS A 45 1.32 25.85 -16.02
C LYS A 45 0.11 26.73 -16.31
N LEU A 46 0.25 27.60 -17.30
CA LEU A 46 -0.83 28.39 -17.88
C LEU A 46 -1.48 27.55 -18.98
N MET A 47 -2.76 27.25 -18.84
CA MET A 47 -3.50 26.51 -19.87
C MET A 47 -3.72 27.41 -21.08
N ALA A 48 -3.66 26.84 -22.28
CA ALA A 48 -3.84 27.63 -23.50
C ALA A 48 -5.31 28.10 -23.62
N SER A 49 -5.50 29.40 -23.83
CA SER A 49 -6.82 30.04 -23.92
C SER A 49 -7.49 29.71 -25.26
N HIS A 50 -8.34 28.69 -25.26
CA HIS A 50 -9.17 28.32 -26.41
C HIS A 50 -10.63 28.37 -25.97
N ALA A 51 -11.23 29.56 -26.02
CA ALA A 51 -12.54 29.89 -25.44
C ALA A 51 -12.61 29.69 -23.91
N ALA A 52 -13.47 30.47 -23.24
CA ALA A 52 -13.76 30.23 -21.83
C ALA A 52 -14.35 28.80 -21.72
N PRO A 53 -13.74 27.90 -20.93
CA PRO A 53 -14.28 26.55 -20.77
C PRO A 53 -15.72 26.65 -20.28
N ALA A 54 -16.60 25.81 -20.83
CA ALA A 54 -17.97 25.71 -20.33
C ALA A 54 -17.95 25.50 -18.80
N PRO A 55 -18.92 26.02 -18.03
CA PRO A 55 -18.90 25.95 -16.56
C PRO A 55 -18.62 24.55 -15.99
N LEU A 56 -19.08 23.51 -16.68
CA LEU A 56 -18.84 22.10 -16.33
C LEU A 56 -17.36 21.68 -16.50
N ALA A 57 -16.69 22.12 -17.57
CA ALA A 57 -15.28 21.82 -17.83
C ALA A 57 -14.36 22.51 -16.82
N ARG A 58 -14.71 23.74 -16.41
CA ARG A 58 -14.03 24.44 -15.31
C ARG A 58 -14.19 23.71 -13.98
N GLN A 59 -15.40 23.27 -13.64
CA GLN A 59 -15.66 22.54 -12.41
C GLN A 59 -14.90 21.20 -12.37
N GLN A 60 -14.82 20.49 -13.50
CA GLN A 60 -14.03 19.26 -13.63
C GLN A 60 -12.53 19.51 -13.49
N PHE A 61 -12.02 20.59 -14.10
CA PHE A 61 -10.61 20.99 -13.97
C PHE A 61 -10.22 21.27 -12.52
N GLU A 62 -11.02 22.07 -11.81
CA GLU A 62 -10.83 22.36 -10.39
C GLU A 62 -10.90 21.07 -9.55
N TRP A 63 -11.82 20.17 -9.87
CA TRP A 63 -11.95 18.86 -9.20
C TRP A 63 -10.72 17.97 -9.39
N GLU A 64 -10.23 17.81 -10.62
CA GLU A 64 -9.05 16.98 -10.90
C GLU A 64 -7.79 17.57 -10.27
N ALA A 65 -7.60 18.90 -10.36
CA ALA A 65 -6.47 19.57 -9.71
C ALA A 65 -6.51 19.40 -8.18
N GLN A 66 -7.69 19.49 -7.56
CA GLN A 66 -7.86 19.23 -6.13
C GLN A 66 -7.62 17.76 -5.75
N ALA A 67 -8.06 16.82 -6.59
CA ALA A 67 -7.83 15.39 -6.35
C ALA A 67 -6.33 15.08 -6.37
N ILE A 68 -5.58 15.63 -7.33
CA ILE A 68 -4.12 15.49 -7.41
C ILE A 68 -3.42 16.19 -6.24
N ALA A 69 -3.86 17.39 -5.85
CA ALA A 69 -3.27 18.14 -4.74
C ALA A 69 -3.34 17.38 -3.39
N ARG A 70 -4.35 16.52 -3.22
CA ARG A 70 -4.55 15.67 -2.04
C ARG A 70 -3.68 14.40 -2.06
N LEU A 71 -3.12 14.02 -3.21
CA LEU A 71 -2.25 12.85 -3.32
C LEU A 71 -0.87 13.18 -2.74
N GLN A 72 -0.64 12.78 -1.49
CA GLN A 72 0.68 12.84 -0.87
C GLN A 72 1.48 11.59 -1.26
N ASN A 73 2.10 11.63 -2.44
CA ASN A 73 2.95 10.55 -2.94
C ASN A 73 4.23 11.11 -3.58
N PRO A 74 5.43 10.63 -3.22
CA PRO A 74 6.69 11.13 -3.79
C PRO A 74 6.77 11.04 -5.31
N HIS A 75 6.10 10.05 -5.91
CA HIS A 75 6.09 9.78 -7.34
C HIS A 75 4.96 10.50 -8.10
N VAL A 76 4.16 11.33 -7.43
CA VAL A 76 3.16 12.21 -8.05
C VAL A 76 3.65 13.65 -7.96
N ILE A 77 3.42 14.46 -9.00
CA ILE A 77 3.71 15.90 -8.93
C ILE A 77 2.84 16.57 -7.86
N GLN A 78 3.48 17.30 -6.94
CA GLN A 78 2.74 18.05 -5.92
C GLN A 78 2.15 19.31 -6.55
N VAL A 79 0.82 19.38 -6.54
CA VAL A 79 0.07 20.61 -6.83
C VAL A 79 -0.02 21.45 -5.57
N HIS A 80 0.35 22.72 -5.67
CA HIS A 80 0.34 23.69 -4.57
C HIS A 80 -0.87 24.61 -4.62
N ASP A 81 -1.32 24.97 -5.82
CA ASP A 81 -2.44 25.89 -6.03
C ASP A 81 -3.03 25.68 -7.43
N CYS A 82 -4.30 26.05 -7.61
CA CYS A 82 -4.94 26.12 -8.93
C CYS A 82 -6.06 27.16 -8.89
N ASP A 83 -6.10 28.04 -9.90
CA ASP A 83 -7.11 29.10 -9.99
C ASP A 83 -7.21 29.63 -11.43
N LEU A 84 -7.97 30.69 -11.64
CA LEU A 84 -8.01 31.47 -12.87
C LEU A 84 -7.25 32.79 -12.71
N SER A 85 -6.56 33.19 -13.76
CA SER A 85 -6.04 34.55 -13.91
C SER A 85 -6.81 35.22 -15.06
N GLY A 86 -7.84 35.99 -14.71
CA GLY A 86 -8.87 36.38 -15.68
C GLY A 86 -9.67 35.14 -16.08
N ASP A 87 -9.71 34.83 -17.38
CA ASP A 87 -10.36 33.62 -17.91
C ASP A 87 -9.37 32.48 -18.19
N THR A 88 -8.09 32.64 -17.85
CA THR A 88 -7.06 31.64 -18.13
C THR A 88 -6.81 30.76 -16.90
N PRO A 89 -7.10 29.44 -16.95
CA PRO A 89 -6.76 28.55 -15.85
C PRO A 89 -5.25 28.38 -15.70
N TYR A 90 -4.80 28.29 -14.45
CA TYR A 90 -3.42 28.01 -14.12
C TYR A 90 -3.31 27.02 -12.97
N ILE A 91 -2.22 26.25 -12.99
CA ILE A 91 -1.86 25.32 -11.92
C ILE A 91 -0.45 25.62 -11.47
N VAL A 92 -0.29 25.72 -10.16
CA VAL A 92 0.99 25.90 -9.49
C VAL A 92 1.41 24.57 -8.91
N MET A 93 2.61 24.13 -9.25
CA MET A 93 3.17 22.85 -8.86
C MET A 93 4.60 23.03 -8.34
N GLU A 94 5.12 22.00 -7.68
CA GLU A 94 6.53 21.97 -7.31
C GLU A 94 7.44 22.15 -8.54
N LEU A 95 8.54 22.86 -8.37
CA LEU A 95 9.54 23.00 -9.43
C LEU A 95 10.50 21.81 -9.37
N LEU A 96 10.54 21.01 -10.44
CA LEU A 96 11.43 19.86 -10.55
C LEU A 96 12.74 20.20 -11.28
N GLU A 97 13.82 19.55 -10.85
CA GLU A 97 15.10 19.54 -11.54
C GLU A 97 15.33 18.16 -12.15
N GLY A 98 15.71 18.09 -13.43
CA GLY A 98 15.90 16.82 -14.12
C GLY A 98 15.51 16.90 -15.59
N GLU A 99 14.99 15.80 -16.12
CA GLU A 99 14.47 15.70 -17.49
C GLU A 99 13.29 14.73 -17.56
N ASP A 100 12.43 14.88 -18.56
CA ASP A 100 11.38 13.91 -18.84
C ASP A 100 11.92 12.67 -19.58
N LEU A 101 11.16 11.58 -19.52
CA LEU A 101 11.55 10.32 -20.13
C LEU A 101 11.58 10.41 -21.67
N GLU A 102 10.79 11.29 -22.30
CA GLU A 102 10.86 11.47 -23.76
C GLU A 102 12.23 12.01 -24.16
N ALA A 103 12.73 13.03 -23.48
CA ALA A 103 14.08 13.58 -23.68
C ALA A 103 15.17 12.51 -23.45
N LEU A 104 15.03 11.69 -22.40
CA LEU A 104 15.95 10.58 -22.14
C LEU A 104 15.94 9.55 -23.28
N LEU A 105 14.76 9.17 -23.77
CA LEU A 105 14.61 8.20 -24.86
C LEU A 105 15.14 8.73 -26.19
N MET A 106 14.99 10.03 -26.47
CA MET A 106 15.64 10.64 -27.64
C MET A 106 17.17 10.57 -27.56
N ARG A 107 17.74 10.67 -26.35
CA ARG A 107 19.19 10.66 -26.14
C ARG A 107 19.79 9.25 -26.13
N ARG A 108 19.11 8.28 -25.51
CA ARG A 108 19.67 6.93 -25.29
C ARG A 108 19.10 5.85 -26.21
N GLU A 109 18.00 6.14 -26.92
CA GLU A 109 17.22 5.23 -27.77
C GLU A 109 16.58 4.05 -27.02
N ARG A 110 17.35 3.36 -26.17
CA ARG A 110 16.96 2.23 -25.32
C ARG A 110 17.49 2.39 -23.90
N LEU A 111 16.77 1.83 -22.94
CA LEU A 111 17.11 1.77 -21.53
C LEU A 111 17.39 0.33 -21.11
N SER A 112 18.28 0.17 -20.12
CA SER A 112 18.56 -1.13 -19.54
C SER A 112 17.32 -1.71 -18.84
N LEU A 113 17.25 -3.04 -18.78
CA LEU A 113 16.16 -3.74 -18.10
C LEU A 113 15.97 -3.27 -16.65
N ALA A 114 17.07 -2.99 -15.94
CA ALA A 114 17.03 -2.47 -14.57
C ALA A 114 16.47 -1.04 -14.46
N MET A 115 16.74 -0.18 -15.45
CA MET A 115 16.16 1.16 -15.48
C MET A 115 14.65 1.11 -15.77
N VAL A 116 14.22 0.23 -16.68
CA VAL A 116 12.79 0.06 -16.99
C VAL A 116 12.03 -0.55 -15.83
N ASP A 117 12.63 -1.51 -15.11
CA ASP A 117 12.08 -2.08 -13.88
C ASP A 117 11.84 -1.02 -12.80
N ARG A 118 12.83 -0.13 -12.57
CA ARG A 118 12.68 1.01 -11.66
C ARG A 118 11.58 1.96 -12.14
N LEU A 119 11.59 2.33 -13.42
CA LEU A 119 10.59 3.21 -14.03
C LEU A 119 9.17 2.67 -13.82
N LEU A 120 8.95 1.39 -14.10
CA LEU A 120 7.67 0.71 -13.92
C LEU A 120 7.25 0.68 -12.45
N THR A 121 8.18 0.33 -11.55
CA THR A 121 7.90 0.23 -10.12
C THR A 121 7.50 1.58 -9.53
N GLU A 122 8.26 2.63 -9.80
CA GLU A 122 8.00 3.97 -9.28
C GLU A 122 6.75 4.60 -9.89
N THR A 123 6.54 4.45 -11.20
CA THR A 123 5.31 4.90 -11.87
C THR A 123 4.09 4.12 -11.33
N ALA A 124 4.22 2.83 -11.07
CA ALA A 124 3.14 2.02 -10.53
C ALA A 124 2.73 2.45 -9.12
N ARG A 125 3.67 2.97 -8.30
CA ARG A 125 3.34 3.56 -6.99
C ARG A 125 2.49 4.81 -7.14
N ALA A 126 2.84 5.69 -8.09
CA ALA A 126 2.05 6.89 -8.39
C ALA A 126 0.63 6.53 -8.89
N LEU A 127 0.55 5.60 -9.86
CA LEU A 127 -0.73 5.16 -10.41
C LEU A 127 -1.59 4.43 -9.36
N THR A 128 -0.99 3.60 -8.51
CA THR A 128 -1.73 2.93 -7.43
C THR A 128 -2.36 3.95 -6.48
N ALA A 129 -1.61 4.98 -6.08
CA ALA A 129 -2.14 6.05 -5.22
C ALA A 129 -3.26 6.85 -5.91
N ALA A 130 -3.08 7.19 -7.20
CA ALA A 130 -4.08 7.91 -7.97
C ALA A 130 -5.36 7.07 -8.18
N HIS A 131 -5.23 5.81 -8.58
CA HIS A 131 -6.35 4.88 -8.82
C HIS A 131 -7.13 4.63 -7.53
N ALA A 132 -6.45 4.50 -6.37
CA ALA A 132 -7.10 4.39 -5.07
C ALA A 132 -7.90 5.66 -4.69
N ALA A 133 -7.51 6.83 -5.19
CA ALA A 133 -8.25 8.08 -5.05
C ALA A 133 -9.31 8.30 -6.15
N GLY A 134 -9.53 7.32 -7.04
CA GLY A 134 -10.47 7.43 -8.16
C GLY A 134 -9.99 8.30 -9.33
N VAL A 135 -8.70 8.66 -9.36
CA VAL A 135 -8.10 9.47 -10.42
C VAL A 135 -7.44 8.57 -11.45
N ILE A 136 -7.83 8.72 -12.71
CA ILE A 136 -7.24 7.98 -13.85
C ILE A 136 -6.42 8.97 -14.67
N HIS A 137 -5.19 8.61 -15.04
CA HIS A 137 -4.27 9.53 -15.72
C HIS A 137 -4.72 9.86 -17.15
N ARG A 138 -5.12 8.84 -17.93
CA ARG A 138 -5.66 8.91 -19.31
C ARG A 138 -4.69 9.37 -20.40
N ASP A 139 -3.69 10.19 -20.11
CA ASP A 139 -2.67 10.63 -21.09
C ASP A 139 -1.24 10.22 -20.69
N LEU A 140 -1.04 8.99 -20.21
CA LEU A 140 0.28 8.55 -19.76
C LEU A 140 1.22 8.33 -20.96
N LYS A 141 2.36 9.01 -20.96
CA LYS A 141 3.38 8.97 -22.03
C LYS A 141 4.75 9.38 -21.47
N PRO A 142 5.87 9.17 -22.19
CA PRO A 142 7.20 9.48 -21.65
C PRO A 142 7.39 10.94 -21.26
N ALA A 143 6.80 11.89 -21.99
CA ALA A 143 6.85 13.31 -21.63
C ALA A 143 6.17 13.64 -20.29
N ASN A 144 5.31 12.76 -19.78
CA ASN A 144 4.62 12.90 -18.49
C ASN A 144 5.29 12.09 -17.37
N LEU A 145 6.43 11.45 -17.64
CA LEU A 145 7.24 10.75 -16.63
C LEU A 145 8.56 11.50 -16.46
N TYR A 146 8.70 12.21 -15.35
CA TYR A 146 9.84 13.07 -15.08
C TYR A 146 10.85 12.40 -14.16
N LEU A 147 12.11 12.36 -14.57
CA LEU A 147 13.22 11.86 -13.75
C LEU A 147 13.75 13.01 -12.90
N ALA A 148 13.16 13.17 -11.72
CA ALA A 148 13.46 14.25 -10.79
C ALA A 148 14.71 13.93 -9.98
N ARG A 149 15.67 14.85 -9.97
CA ARG A 149 16.84 14.80 -9.12
C ARG A 149 16.49 15.32 -7.74
N THR A 150 16.77 14.50 -6.72
CA THR A 150 16.57 14.83 -5.30
C THR A 150 17.87 14.65 -4.53
N ALA A 151 17.90 15.10 -3.28
CA ALA A 151 19.05 14.90 -2.39
C ALA A 151 19.39 13.41 -2.17
N SER A 152 18.38 12.54 -2.22
CA SER A 152 18.51 11.08 -2.08
C SER A 152 18.78 10.33 -3.39
N GLY A 153 18.86 11.02 -4.52
CA GLY A 153 19.06 10.42 -5.85
C GLY A 153 17.98 10.81 -6.86
N GLU A 154 17.89 10.06 -7.95
CA GLU A 154 16.88 10.27 -9.00
C GLU A 154 15.62 9.45 -8.71
N LEU A 155 14.45 10.05 -8.85
CA LEU A 155 13.15 9.39 -8.71
C LEU A 155 12.19 9.81 -9.84
N VAL A 156 11.28 8.91 -10.22
CA VAL A 156 10.25 9.18 -11.21
C VAL A 156 9.08 9.92 -10.57
N LYS A 157 8.69 11.05 -11.17
CA LYS A 157 7.44 11.77 -10.89
C LYS A 157 6.52 11.73 -12.10
N VAL A 158 5.29 11.31 -11.87
CA VAL A 158 4.22 11.36 -12.86
C VAL A 158 3.62 12.75 -12.87
N LEU A 159 3.60 13.36 -14.05
CA LEU A 159 3.08 14.70 -14.33
C LEU A 159 1.72 14.62 -15.03
N ASP A 160 0.95 15.71 -15.03
CA ASP A 160 -0.18 15.92 -15.96
C ASP A 160 -1.28 14.83 -15.98
N PHE A 161 -1.80 14.46 -14.80
CA PHE A 161 -3.00 13.64 -14.67
C PHE A 161 -4.23 14.35 -15.25
N GLY A 162 -4.83 13.84 -16.33
CA GLY A 162 -6.22 14.09 -16.75
C GLY A 162 -6.61 15.49 -17.26
N LEU A 163 -5.92 16.55 -16.81
CA LEU A 163 -6.26 17.98 -17.04
C LEU A 163 -6.37 18.37 -18.52
N ALA A 164 -5.78 17.54 -19.38
CA ALA A 164 -5.76 17.61 -20.82
C ALA A 164 -7.12 17.49 -21.51
N LEU A 165 -7.86 16.46 -21.13
CA LEU A 165 -9.01 15.97 -21.89
C LEU A 165 -10.28 16.76 -21.53
N LEU A 166 -10.34 17.27 -20.29
CA LEU A 166 -11.47 18.02 -19.76
C LEU A 166 -11.70 19.37 -20.47
N MET A 167 -10.63 20.01 -20.94
CA MET A 167 -10.71 21.35 -21.55
C MET A 167 -11.07 21.33 -23.05
N SER A 168 -10.96 20.18 -23.72
CA SER A 168 -11.32 20.08 -25.15
C SER A 168 -12.82 19.98 -25.40
N GLY A 169 -13.63 19.87 -24.34
CA GLY A 169 -15.05 19.50 -24.43
C GLY A 169 -15.18 18.07 -24.93
N GLY A 170 -16.05 17.26 -24.30
CA GLY A 170 -16.25 15.84 -24.62
C GLY A 170 -16.80 15.51 -26.02
N THR A 171 -16.47 16.31 -27.04
CA THR A 171 -16.94 16.19 -28.43
C THR A 171 -15.84 16.40 -29.47
N ALA A 172 -14.55 16.34 -29.09
CA ALA A 172 -13.50 16.22 -30.11
C ALA A 172 -13.56 14.81 -30.73
N GLN A 173 -14.54 14.57 -31.61
CA GLN A 173 -14.39 13.55 -32.64
C GLN A 173 -13.05 13.85 -33.34
N PRO A 174 -12.09 12.93 -33.35
CA PRO A 174 -10.83 13.18 -34.03
C PRO A 174 -11.14 13.32 -35.52
N HIS A 175 -11.08 14.56 -36.02
CA HIS A 175 -11.27 14.87 -37.42
C HIS A 175 -10.35 13.97 -38.28
N PRO A 176 -10.84 13.46 -39.42
CA PRO A 176 -10.06 12.59 -40.27
C PRO A 176 -8.87 13.38 -40.83
N GLU A 177 -7.71 12.75 -40.80
CA GLU A 177 -6.56 13.00 -41.69
C GLU A 177 -5.55 14.10 -41.33
N GLU A 178 -5.89 15.19 -40.64
CA GLU A 178 -4.88 16.25 -40.32
C GLU A 178 -4.68 16.60 -38.83
N SER A 179 -5.56 16.13 -37.93
CA SER A 179 -5.48 16.41 -36.47
C SER A 179 -4.93 15.24 -35.64
N MET A 180 -3.92 14.54 -36.14
CA MET A 180 -3.07 13.64 -35.33
C MET A 180 -1.98 14.41 -34.55
N ALA A 181 -2.23 15.68 -34.21
CA ALA A 181 -1.38 16.50 -33.36
C ALA A 181 -1.64 16.15 -31.87
N GLY A 182 -1.15 14.97 -31.48
CA GLY A 182 -1.24 14.31 -30.18
C GLY A 182 -0.66 12.91 -30.33
N THR A 183 -0.35 12.17 -29.25
CA THR A 183 0.40 10.90 -29.33
C THR A 183 -0.51 9.66 -29.20
N PRO A 184 -1.31 9.29 -30.22
CA PRO A 184 -2.23 8.13 -30.15
C PRO A 184 -1.50 6.80 -29.92
N ARG A 185 -0.17 6.80 -30.09
CA ARG A 185 0.70 5.64 -29.90
C ARG A 185 0.66 5.05 -28.49
N TYR A 186 0.23 5.83 -27.48
CA TYR A 186 0.11 5.38 -26.09
C TYR A 186 -1.33 5.09 -25.66
N MET A 187 -2.32 5.47 -26.46
CA MET A 187 -3.73 5.28 -26.13
C MET A 187 -4.10 3.80 -26.19
N SER A 188 -4.93 3.38 -25.25
CA SER A 188 -5.53 2.06 -25.23
C SER A 188 -6.59 1.89 -26.34
N PRO A 189 -6.90 0.65 -26.77
CA PRO A 189 -7.94 0.40 -27.77
C PRO A 189 -9.30 0.99 -27.39
N GLU A 190 -9.69 0.92 -26.13
CA GLU A 190 -10.94 1.49 -25.60
C GLU A 190 -10.96 3.03 -25.66
N GLN A 191 -9.80 3.68 -25.43
CA GLN A 191 -9.64 5.13 -25.62
C GLN A 191 -9.77 5.52 -27.10
N LEU A 192 -9.09 4.78 -27.99
CA LEU A 192 -9.13 5.05 -29.43
C LEU A 192 -10.54 4.92 -30.00
N ARG A 193 -11.38 4.04 -29.42
CA ARG A 193 -12.77 3.83 -29.82
C ARG A 193 -13.75 4.86 -29.24
N GLY A 194 -13.31 5.71 -28.30
CA GLY A 194 -14.17 6.71 -27.66
C GLY A 194 -15.25 6.11 -26.75
N ILE A 195 -15.00 4.94 -26.13
CA ILE A 195 -15.96 4.27 -25.24
C ILE A 195 -15.87 4.88 -23.82
N GLU A 196 -16.27 6.15 -23.68
CA GLU A 196 -16.16 6.90 -22.42
C GLU A 196 -16.95 6.31 -21.22
N PRO A 197 -18.14 5.70 -21.38
CA PRO A 197 -18.86 5.11 -20.24
C PRO A 197 -18.20 3.86 -19.63
N ARG A 198 -17.10 3.35 -20.19
CA ARG A 198 -16.43 2.11 -19.76
C ARG A 198 -14.92 2.25 -19.56
N LEU A 199 -14.38 3.46 -19.55
CA LEU A 199 -12.95 3.70 -19.44
C LEU A 199 -12.54 3.71 -17.96
N ASP A 200 -11.74 2.71 -17.56
CA ASP A 200 -11.22 2.57 -16.20
C ASP A 200 -9.68 2.67 -16.16
N HIS A 201 -9.10 2.47 -14.98
CA HIS A 201 -7.67 2.61 -14.72
C HIS A 201 -6.77 1.69 -15.55
N ARG A 202 -7.33 0.65 -16.18
CA ARG A 202 -6.57 -0.29 -17.02
C ARG A 202 -6.09 0.34 -18.32
N CYS A 203 -6.61 1.51 -18.70
CA CYS A 203 -6.04 2.30 -19.80
C CYS A 203 -4.64 2.82 -19.47
N ASP A 204 -4.38 3.21 -18.22
CA ASP A 204 -3.07 3.69 -17.79
C ASP A 204 -2.04 2.55 -17.77
N LEU A 205 -2.50 1.33 -17.45
CA LEU A 205 -1.66 0.13 -17.47
C LEU A 205 -1.21 -0.23 -18.88
N TRP A 206 -2.11 -0.10 -19.87
CA TRP A 206 -1.76 -0.23 -21.28
C TRP A 206 -0.71 0.80 -21.67
N ALA A 207 -0.97 2.08 -21.37
CA ALA A 207 -0.07 3.17 -21.74
C ALA A 207 1.32 3.01 -21.12
N LEU A 208 1.40 2.62 -19.84
CA LEU A 208 2.64 2.33 -19.14
C LEU A 208 3.40 1.15 -19.77
N SER A 209 2.67 0.13 -20.21
CA SER A 209 3.25 -1.02 -20.92
C SER A 209 3.82 -0.61 -22.29
N VAL A 210 3.13 0.27 -23.02
CA VAL A 210 3.67 0.83 -24.27
C VAL A 210 4.94 1.65 -24.01
N VAL A 211 4.97 2.44 -22.93
CA VAL A 211 6.18 3.18 -22.51
C VAL A 211 7.33 2.22 -22.22
N ALA A 212 7.11 1.17 -21.42
CA ALA A 212 8.14 0.19 -21.09
C ALA A 212 8.64 -0.57 -22.32
N TYR A 213 7.74 -0.95 -23.25
CA TYR A 213 8.11 -1.60 -24.50
C TYR A 213 9.04 -0.70 -25.33
N ARG A 214 8.66 0.57 -25.51
CA ARG A 214 9.50 1.55 -26.25
C ARG A 214 10.83 1.77 -25.55
N ALA A 215 10.82 1.88 -24.22
CA ALA A 215 12.04 2.09 -23.46
C ALA A 215 13.03 0.92 -23.61
N LEU A 216 12.56 -0.33 -23.67
CA LEU A 216 13.43 -1.50 -23.86
C LEU A 216 13.89 -1.67 -25.31
N THR A 217 12.98 -1.50 -26.26
CA THR A 217 13.21 -1.90 -27.67
C THR A 217 13.62 -0.75 -28.58
N GLY A 218 13.39 0.50 -28.16
CA GLY A 218 13.55 1.70 -28.97
C GLY A 218 12.39 1.93 -29.96
N GLN A 219 11.44 0.99 -30.05
CA GLN A 219 10.36 1.02 -31.03
C GLN A 219 8.99 0.98 -30.35
N HIS A 220 7.96 1.49 -31.01
CA HIS A 220 6.58 1.33 -30.52
C HIS A 220 6.07 -0.08 -30.83
N PRO A 221 5.23 -0.68 -29.95
CA PRO A 221 4.69 -2.02 -30.16
C PRO A 221 3.72 -2.10 -31.35
N PHE A 222 3.04 -0.98 -31.67
CA PHE A 222 2.02 -0.93 -32.71
C PHE A 222 2.33 0.13 -33.78
N SER A 223 2.14 -0.24 -35.05
CA SER A 223 2.20 0.68 -36.18
C SER A 223 0.98 1.62 -36.20
N LEU A 224 1.06 2.73 -36.95
CA LEU A 224 -0.11 3.63 -37.11
C LEU A 224 -1.31 2.90 -37.72
N GLU A 225 -1.06 1.93 -38.59
CA GLU A 225 -2.11 1.13 -39.20
C GLU A 225 -2.80 0.21 -38.18
N ALA A 226 -2.03 -0.44 -37.30
CA ALA A 226 -2.61 -1.22 -36.21
C ALA A 226 -3.47 -0.34 -35.26
N LEU A 227 -3.05 0.89 -34.98
CA LEU A 227 -3.84 1.84 -34.17
C LEU A 227 -5.15 2.24 -34.89
N ARG A 228 -5.13 2.45 -36.20
CA ARG A 228 -6.35 2.69 -37.00
C ARG A 228 -7.30 1.51 -36.94
N GLN A 229 -6.78 0.29 -37.06
CA GLN A 229 -7.57 -0.93 -36.92
C GLN A 229 -8.23 -1.04 -35.53
N MET A 230 -7.47 -0.77 -34.45
CA MET A 230 -8.01 -0.74 -33.09
C MET A 230 -9.15 0.27 -32.94
N ARG A 231 -8.97 1.49 -33.49
CA ARG A 231 -10.00 2.56 -33.51
C ARG A 231 -11.29 2.12 -34.21
N LEU A 232 -11.17 1.36 -35.30
CA LEU A 232 -12.31 0.80 -36.03
C LEU A 232 -12.93 -0.44 -35.35
N GLY A 233 -12.40 -0.89 -34.21
CA GLY A 233 -12.91 -2.05 -33.48
C GLY A 233 -12.29 -3.39 -33.90
N ASN A 234 -11.34 -3.38 -34.83
CA ASN A 234 -10.70 -4.60 -35.32
C ASN A 234 -9.63 -5.10 -34.34
N VAL A 235 -9.34 -6.41 -34.42
CA VAL A 235 -8.22 -7.03 -33.70
C VAL A 235 -6.93 -6.69 -34.46
N PRO A 236 -5.99 -5.97 -33.84
CA PRO A 236 -4.71 -5.65 -34.46
C PRO A 236 -3.81 -6.89 -34.51
N PRO A 237 -2.81 -6.94 -35.40
CA PRO A 237 -1.76 -7.94 -35.29
C PRO A 237 -1.04 -7.80 -33.94
N PRO A 238 -0.56 -8.91 -33.34
CA PRO A 238 0.20 -8.85 -32.10
C PRO A 238 1.49 -8.03 -32.32
N PRO A 239 1.95 -7.30 -31.29
CA PRO A 239 3.21 -6.58 -31.39
C PRO A 239 4.38 -7.55 -31.53
N PRO A 240 5.51 -7.15 -32.15
CA PRO A 240 6.71 -7.96 -32.16
C PRO A 240 7.12 -8.36 -30.75
N ALA A 241 7.65 -9.58 -30.59
CA ALA A 241 8.18 -9.99 -29.30
C ALA A 241 9.40 -9.11 -28.95
N PRO A 242 9.49 -8.51 -27.74
CA PRO A 242 10.66 -7.74 -27.33
C PRO A 242 11.97 -8.49 -27.53
N SER A 243 12.01 -9.80 -27.26
CA SER A 243 13.19 -10.65 -27.47
C SER A 243 13.61 -10.78 -28.94
N SER A 244 12.69 -10.58 -29.90
CA SER A 244 13.02 -10.57 -31.33
C SER A 244 13.73 -9.29 -31.77
N LEU A 245 13.52 -8.19 -31.04
CA LEU A 245 14.17 -6.90 -31.29
C LEU A 245 15.44 -6.73 -30.43
N VAL A 246 15.42 -7.27 -29.21
CA VAL A 246 16.50 -7.21 -28.24
C VAL A 246 16.71 -8.62 -27.66
N PRO A 247 17.56 -9.45 -28.29
CA PRO A 247 17.76 -10.86 -27.90
C PRO A 247 18.14 -11.09 -26.43
N GLU A 248 18.71 -10.07 -25.78
CA GLU A 248 19.14 -10.09 -24.37
C GLU A 248 17.98 -10.14 -23.35
N LEU A 249 16.74 -9.79 -23.74
CA LEU A 249 15.59 -9.70 -22.81
C LEU A 249 15.03 -11.08 -22.38
N GLY A 250 15.30 -12.14 -23.14
CA GLY A 250 14.76 -13.48 -22.86
C GLY A 250 13.25 -13.61 -23.10
N LYS A 251 12.76 -14.85 -23.24
CA LYS A 251 11.35 -15.13 -23.58
C LYS A 251 10.35 -14.79 -22.46
N GLU A 252 10.82 -14.74 -21.21
CA GLU A 252 9.98 -14.40 -20.06
C GLU A 252 9.41 -12.98 -20.14
N VAL A 253 10.19 -12.04 -20.69
CA VAL A 253 9.77 -10.65 -20.92
C VAL A 253 8.70 -10.59 -22.02
N ASP A 254 8.74 -11.46 -23.02
CA ASP A 254 7.71 -11.51 -24.08
C ASP A 254 6.33 -11.85 -23.51
N ALA A 255 6.27 -12.84 -22.60
CA ALA A 255 5.02 -13.24 -21.94
C ALA A 255 4.41 -12.12 -21.10
N PHE A 256 5.24 -11.25 -20.52
CA PHE A 256 4.76 -10.05 -19.83
C PHE A 256 4.01 -9.12 -20.79
N PHE A 257 4.66 -8.72 -21.89
CA PHE A 257 4.07 -7.77 -22.84
C PHE A 257 2.85 -8.34 -23.57
N ALA A 258 2.82 -9.65 -23.83
CA ALA A 258 1.66 -10.33 -24.40
C ALA A 258 0.40 -10.15 -23.52
N ARG A 259 0.54 -10.23 -22.18
CA ARG A 259 -0.56 -9.98 -21.24
C ARG A 259 -0.83 -8.48 -21.07
N ALA A 260 0.23 -7.68 -20.92
CA ALA A 260 0.10 -6.25 -20.62
C ALA A 260 -0.56 -5.45 -21.76
N LEU A 261 -0.33 -5.88 -23.00
CA LEU A 261 -0.86 -5.28 -24.23
C LEU A 261 -1.98 -6.11 -24.88
N ASP A 262 -2.70 -6.92 -24.10
CA ASP A 262 -3.91 -7.59 -24.60
C ASP A 262 -4.99 -6.54 -24.93
N PRO A 263 -5.58 -6.53 -26.14
CA PRO A 263 -6.60 -5.55 -26.50
C PRO A 263 -7.82 -5.55 -25.56
N GLU A 264 -8.11 -6.66 -24.89
CA GLU A 264 -9.23 -6.82 -23.95
C GLU A 264 -8.80 -6.43 -22.51
N PRO A 265 -9.38 -5.37 -21.91
CA PRO A 265 -8.97 -4.89 -20.58
C PRO A 265 -9.05 -5.95 -19.48
N SER A 266 -10.03 -6.85 -19.54
CA SER A 266 -10.19 -7.93 -18.56
C SER A 266 -9.07 -8.98 -18.57
N ARG A 267 -8.29 -9.07 -19.65
CA ARG A 267 -7.16 -10.01 -19.80
C ARG A 267 -5.82 -9.41 -19.39
N ARG A 268 -5.76 -8.09 -19.19
CA ARG A 268 -4.55 -7.37 -18.75
C ARG A 268 -4.26 -7.63 -17.26
N PHE A 269 -3.22 -6.97 -16.77
CA PHE A 269 -3.05 -6.78 -15.33
C PHE A 269 -4.19 -5.92 -14.78
N GLN A 270 -4.68 -6.22 -13.58
CA GLN A 270 -5.84 -5.55 -13.00
C GLN A 270 -5.45 -4.40 -12.05
N SER A 271 -4.15 -4.24 -11.75
CA SER A 271 -3.62 -3.09 -11.01
C SER A 271 -2.20 -2.72 -11.46
N ALA A 272 -1.80 -1.48 -11.20
CA ALA A 272 -0.42 -1.03 -11.45
C ALA A 272 0.60 -1.81 -10.62
N HIS A 273 0.25 -2.15 -9.37
CA HIS A 273 1.07 -3.00 -8.52
C HIS A 273 1.28 -4.41 -9.10
N GLU A 274 0.22 -5.05 -9.59
CA GLU A 274 0.32 -6.38 -10.22
C GLU A 274 1.24 -6.32 -11.45
N LEU A 275 1.08 -5.29 -12.28
CA LEU A 275 1.90 -5.07 -13.47
C LEU A 275 3.38 -4.92 -13.11
N ALA A 276 3.72 -4.03 -12.18
CA ALA A 276 5.12 -3.82 -11.78
C ALA A 276 5.73 -5.08 -11.16
N SER A 277 5.03 -5.73 -10.22
CA SER A 277 5.51 -6.95 -9.56
C SER A 277 5.75 -8.08 -10.55
N ALA A 278 4.85 -8.23 -11.52
CA ALA A 278 4.96 -9.23 -12.57
C ALA A 278 6.14 -8.96 -13.53
N PHE A 279 6.50 -7.69 -13.74
CA PHE A 279 7.69 -7.32 -14.51
C PHE A 279 8.97 -7.61 -13.70
N THR A 280 9.06 -7.11 -12.47
CA THR A 280 10.22 -7.29 -11.59
C THR A 280 10.55 -8.76 -11.38
N ALA A 281 9.54 -9.61 -11.16
CA ALA A 281 9.74 -11.06 -11.00
C ALA A 281 10.43 -11.70 -12.24
N ARG A 282 10.14 -11.20 -13.44
CA ARG A 282 10.76 -11.68 -14.69
C ARG A 282 12.14 -11.10 -14.90
N VAL A 283 12.36 -9.83 -14.53
CA VAL A 283 13.68 -9.20 -14.53
C VAL A 283 14.62 -9.96 -13.58
N ASP A 284 14.16 -10.30 -12.38
CA ASP A 284 14.93 -11.08 -11.42
C ASP A 284 15.14 -12.54 -11.84
N ALA A 285 14.26 -13.10 -12.68
CA ALA A 285 14.46 -14.40 -13.31
C ALA A 285 15.48 -14.34 -14.48
N GLY A 286 15.66 -13.18 -15.12
CA GLY A 286 16.54 -12.97 -16.28
C GLY A 286 17.90 -12.32 -15.99
N ARG A 287 18.11 -11.72 -14.81
CA ARG A 287 19.44 -11.21 -14.40
C ARG A 287 20.38 -12.40 -14.12
N PRO A 288 21.64 -12.40 -14.61
CA PRO A 288 22.66 -13.24 -14.01
C PRO A 288 22.80 -12.79 -12.56
N SER A 289 22.24 -13.57 -11.64
CA SER A 289 22.20 -13.26 -10.22
C SER A 289 23.63 -13.10 -9.71
N ARG A 290 23.85 -12.19 -8.75
CA ARG A 290 24.91 -12.47 -7.76
C ARG A 290 24.71 -13.91 -7.30
N PRO A 291 25.77 -14.74 -7.23
CA PRO A 291 25.61 -16.15 -6.94
C PRO A 291 24.78 -16.29 -5.66
N ALA A 292 23.77 -17.16 -5.70
CA ALA A 292 22.96 -17.40 -4.52
C ALA A 292 23.86 -17.99 -3.44
N LYS A 293 23.98 -17.27 -2.32
CA LYS A 293 24.77 -17.70 -1.17
C LYS A 293 24.00 -18.77 -0.41
N ILE A 294 24.58 -19.96 -0.39
CA ILE A 294 24.07 -21.15 0.30
C ILE A 294 25.08 -21.50 1.39
N LEU A 295 24.63 -21.53 2.63
CA LEU A 295 25.44 -21.99 3.75
C LEU A 295 25.20 -23.49 3.94
N VAL A 296 26.24 -24.30 3.96
CA VAL A 296 26.18 -25.72 4.29
C VAL A 296 26.75 -25.89 5.68
N VAL A 297 25.97 -26.52 6.57
CA VAL A 297 26.31 -26.78 7.95
C VAL A 297 26.35 -28.29 8.13
N ASP A 298 27.56 -28.83 8.18
CA ASP A 298 27.82 -30.26 8.32
C ASP A 298 29.23 -30.42 8.92
N ASP A 299 29.41 -31.33 9.87
CA ASP A 299 30.69 -31.57 10.55
C ASP A 299 31.62 -32.50 9.75
N GLU A 300 31.12 -33.15 8.70
CA GLU A 300 31.92 -33.99 7.82
C GLU A 300 32.74 -33.14 6.81
N PRO A 301 34.08 -33.21 6.83
CA PRO A 301 34.93 -32.42 5.93
C PRO A 301 34.75 -32.82 4.45
N ASP A 302 34.32 -34.06 4.19
CA ASP A 302 34.10 -34.58 2.83
C ASP A 302 32.90 -33.92 2.14
N VAL A 303 31.94 -33.38 2.90
CA VAL A 303 30.76 -32.68 2.36
C VAL A 303 31.17 -31.42 1.60
N VAL A 304 32.23 -30.74 2.04
CA VAL A 304 32.79 -29.57 1.33
C VAL A 304 33.20 -29.95 -0.09
N VAL A 305 34.04 -30.99 -0.21
CA VAL A 305 34.55 -31.47 -1.49
C VAL A 305 33.41 -31.98 -2.37
N LEU A 306 32.46 -32.70 -1.78
CA LEU A 306 31.32 -33.26 -2.48
C LEU A 306 30.40 -32.17 -3.06
N MET A 307 30.10 -31.12 -2.30
CA MET A 307 29.28 -30.00 -2.78
C MET A 307 29.97 -29.22 -3.91
N GLU A 308 31.28 -28.96 -3.78
CA GLU A 308 32.05 -28.27 -4.82
C GLU A 308 32.15 -29.08 -6.11
N GLN A 309 32.29 -30.42 -6.02
CA GLN A 309 32.35 -31.29 -7.19
C GLN A 309 30.98 -31.43 -7.88
N SER A 310 29.91 -31.67 -7.11
CA SER A 310 28.57 -31.87 -7.66
C SER A 310 28.00 -30.60 -8.31
N PHE A 311 28.28 -29.41 -7.75
CA PHE A 311 27.80 -28.13 -8.27
C PHE A 311 28.85 -27.34 -9.06
N ARG A 312 29.93 -28.00 -9.51
CA ARG A 312 31.06 -27.35 -10.22
C ARG A 312 30.64 -26.49 -11.41
N LYS A 313 29.63 -26.93 -12.18
CA LYS A 313 29.13 -26.18 -13.35
C LYS A 313 28.42 -24.89 -12.92
N GLN A 314 27.62 -24.96 -11.87
CA GLN A 314 26.82 -23.86 -11.32
C GLN A 314 27.73 -22.84 -10.63
N ILE A 315 28.74 -23.29 -9.89
CA ILE A 315 29.76 -22.43 -9.26
C ILE A 315 30.54 -21.67 -10.35
N ARG A 316 31.01 -22.37 -11.40
CA ARG A 316 31.72 -21.74 -12.54
C ARG A 316 30.87 -20.72 -13.30
N ARG A 317 29.56 -20.92 -13.34
CA ARG A 317 28.60 -20.00 -13.95
C ARG A 317 28.12 -18.90 -12.99
N SER A 318 28.71 -18.81 -11.79
CA SER A 318 28.32 -17.88 -10.73
C SER A 318 26.83 -17.95 -10.35
N VAL A 319 26.24 -19.15 -10.42
CA VAL A 319 24.85 -19.40 -10.02
C VAL A 319 24.76 -19.59 -8.51
N TYR A 320 25.70 -20.34 -7.92
CA TYR A 320 25.78 -20.61 -6.49
C TYR A 320 27.12 -20.18 -5.92
N GLN A 321 27.10 -19.73 -4.67
CA GLN A 321 28.27 -19.51 -3.84
C GLN A 321 28.05 -20.26 -2.54
N PHE A 322 28.85 -21.28 -2.29
CA PHE A 322 28.77 -22.05 -1.05
C PHE A 322 29.64 -21.42 0.03
N LEU A 323 29.09 -21.37 1.23
CA LEU A 323 29.78 -21.10 2.49
C LEU A 323 29.63 -22.35 3.35
N PHE A 324 30.57 -22.60 4.26
CA PHE A 324 30.60 -23.81 5.07
C PHE A 324 30.75 -23.44 6.54
N ALA A 325 30.09 -24.22 7.39
CA ALA A 325 30.20 -24.18 8.84
C ALA A 325 30.16 -25.62 9.37
N SER A 326 30.87 -25.91 10.46
CA SER A 326 30.93 -27.25 11.04
C SER A 326 29.84 -27.52 12.08
N ASP A 327 29.11 -26.49 12.53
CA ASP A 327 28.01 -26.61 13.48
C ASP A 327 27.11 -25.37 13.53
N GLY A 328 26.04 -25.45 14.33
CA GLY A 328 25.05 -24.37 14.46
C GLY A 328 25.58 -23.05 15.03
N GLU A 329 26.64 -23.04 15.84
CA GLU A 329 27.20 -21.78 16.37
C GLU A 329 27.94 -21.00 15.28
N GLU A 330 28.79 -21.71 14.53
CA GLU A 330 29.49 -21.13 13.38
C GLU A 330 28.49 -20.70 12.29
N ALA A 331 27.41 -21.44 12.11
CA ALA A 331 26.35 -21.08 11.16
C ALA A 331 25.65 -19.77 11.53
N LEU A 332 25.30 -19.56 12.81
CA LEU A 332 24.71 -18.28 13.27
C LEU A 332 25.69 -17.12 13.09
N GLU A 333 26.98 -17.33 13.34
CA GLU A 333 27.99 -16.31 13.14
C GLU A 333 28.18 -15.96 11.65
N ALA A 334 28.22 -16.97 10.77
CA ALA A 334 28.25 -16.77 9.33
C ALA A 334 27.03 -15.99 8.83
N LEU A 335 25.83 -16.24 9.38
CA LEU A 335 24.61 -15.48 9.05
C LEU A 335 24.68 -14.02 9.50
N ARG A 336 25.33 -13.70 10.62
CA ARG A 336 25.55 -12.31 11.06
C ARG A 336 26.53 -11.58 10.13
N GLN A 337 27.59 -12.24 9.71
CA GLN A 337 28.62 -11.67 8.83
C GLN A 337 28.15 -11.55 7.37
N HIS A 338 27.26 -12.45 6.95
CA HIS A 338 26.71 -12.50 5.60
C HIS A 338 25.17 -12.52 5.63
N PRO A 339 24.52 -11.36 5.90
CA PRO A 339 23.06 -11.26 5.96
C PRO A 339 22.38 -11.51 4.60
N ASP A 340 23.16 -11.58 3.51
CA ASP A 340 22.67 -11.90 2.18
C ASP A 340 22.53 -13.41 1.89
N ILE A 341 22.94 -14.29 2.80
CA ILE A 341 22.69 -15.74 2.74
C ILE A 341 21.19 -16.01 2.59
N GLN A 342 20.84 -16.82 1.59
CA GLN A 342 19.44 -17.09 1.23
C GLN A 342 18.95 -18.41 1.79
N VAL A 343 19.81 -19.44 1.73
CA VAL A 343 19.46 -20.81 2.10
C VAL A 343 20.54 -21.39 3.00
N VAL A 344 20.13 -22.18 3.99
CA VAL A 344 21.01 -23.00 4.81
C VAL A 344 20.67 -24.48 4.58
N LEU A 345 21.65 -25.28 4.20
CA LEU A 345 21.59 -26.75 4.25
C LEU A 345 22.18 -27.16 5.59
N CYS A 346 21.43 -27.84 6.45
CA CYS A 346 21.89 -28.14 7.81
C CYS A 346 21.72 -29.61 8.13
N ASP A 347 22.79 -30.29 8.53
CA ASP A 347 22.66 -31.61 9.15
C ASP A 347 21.98 -31.50 10.51
N ILE A 348 21.27 -32.54 10.91
CA ILE A 348 20.64 -32.61 12.23
C ILE A 348 21.68 -32.88 13.30
N ASN A 349 22.56 -33.86 13.08
CA ASN A 349 23.46 -34.37 14.10
C ASN A 349 24.83 -33.73 13.94
N MET A 350 25.10 -32.67 14.70
CA MET A 350 26.37 -31.93 14.65
C MET A 350 26.88 -31.64 16.08
N PRO A 351 28.19 -31.51 16.28
CA PRO A 351 28.78 -31.17 17.58
C PRO A 351 28.44 -29.73 17.99
N ARG A 352 28.58 -29.41 19.29
CA ARG A 352 28.29 -28.10 19.91
C ARG A 352 26.83 -27.63 19.84
N MET A 353 26.28 -27.45 18.65
CA MET A 353 24.88 -27.05 18.41
C MET A 353 24.31 -27.86 17.25
N ASP A 354 23.30 -28.67 17.56
CA ASP A 354 22.59 -29.50 16.60
C ASP A 354 21.68 -28.68 15.67
N GLY A 355 21.29 -29.26 14.54
CA GLY A 355 20.47 -28.57 13.53
C GLY A 355 19.08 -28.16 14.04
N LEU A 356 18.54 -28.92 15.00
CA LEU A 356 17.24 -28.65 15.61
C LEU A 356 17.27 -27.46 16.57
N THR A 357 18.35 -27.27 17.31
CA THR A 357 18.56 -26.10 18.19
C THR A 357 18.89 -24.86 17.36
N PHE A 358 19.70 -25.02 16.31
CA PHE A 358 19.98 -23.97 15.34
C PHE A 358 18.69 -23.42 14.72
N LEU A 359 17.77 -24.29 14.26
CA LEU A 359 16.47 -23.90 13.72
C LEU A 359 15.64 -23.02 14.66
N SER A 360 15.67 -23.28 15.96
CA SER A 360 14.92 -22.47 16.93
C SER A 360 15.53 -21.08 17.15
N ARG A 361 16.81 -20.88 16.82
CA ARG A 361 17.52 -19.61 17.03
C ARG A 361 17.72 -18.79 15.76
N ILE A 362 17.60 -19.38 14.58
CA ILE A 362 17.86 -18.67 13.32
C ILE A 362 16.97 -17.44 13.14
N GLY A 363 15.73 -17.49 13.63
CA GLY A 363 14.77 -16.38 13.56
C GLY A 363 15.22 -15.11 14.28
N GLU A 364 16.13 -15.22 15.25
CA GLU A 364 16.72 -14.07 15.95
C GLU A 364 17.75 -13.33 15.09
N VAL A 365 18.38 -14.03 14.14
CA VAL A 365 19.46 -13.49 13.28
C VAL A 365 18.93 -13.14 11.89
N SER A 366 18.03 -13.96 11.33
CA SER A 366 17.43 -13.73 10.01
C SER A 366 16.02 -14.31 9.94
N THR A 367 15.06 -13.48 9.56
CA THR A 367 13.65 -13.86 9.34
C THR A 367 13.36 -14.34 7.92
N LEU A 368 14.26 -14.02 6.98
CA LEU A 368 14.06 -14.25 5.54
C LEU A 368 14.84 -15.45 5.00
N THR A 369 15.87 -15.90 5.70
CA THR A 369 16.64 -17.10 5.34
C THR A 369 15.78 -18.36 5.54
N ARG A 370 15.96 -19.37 4.70
CA ARG A 370 15.24 -20.65 4.78
C ARG A 370 16.21 -21.80 5.01
N VAL A 371 15.84 -22.72 5.89
CA VAL A 371 16.66 -23.88 6.26
C VAL A 371 16.08 -25.13 5.62
N ILE A 372 16.93 -25.89 4.93
CA ILE A 372 16.65 -27.24 4.45
C ILE A 372 17.45 -28.19 5.33
N ILE A 373 16.77 -29.20 5.87
CA ILE A 373 17.39 -30.14 6.80
C ILE A 373 17.90 -31.37 6.05
N VAL A 374 19.14 -31.74 6.29
CA VAL A 374 19.74 -32.98 5.80
C VAL A 374 19.68 -33.99 6.93
N SER A 375 19.10 -35.16 6.69
CA SER A 375 18.83 -36.15 7.74
C SER A 375 19.08 -37.57 7.26
N ALA A 376 19.40 -38.50 8.15
CA ALA A 376 19.55 -39.92 7.79
C ALA A 376 18.24 -40.53 7.27
N TYR A 377 18.35 -41.50 6.36
CA TYR A 377 17.21 -42.26 5.86
C TYR A 377 16.48 -42.98 7.01
N GLY A 378 15.18 -42.68 7.19
CA GLY A 378 14.34 -43.26 8.25
C GLY A 378 14.18 -42.42 9.51
N ASP A 379 14.84 -41.27 9.62
CA ASP A 379 14.73 -40.39 10.80
C ASP A 379 13.50 -39.45 10.73
N MET A 380 12.32 -40.04 10.63
CA MET A 380 11.06 -39.31 10.45
C MET A 380 10.66 -38.45 11.66
N ASN A 381 11.11 -38.82 12.86
CA ASN A 381 10.79 -38.08 14.08
C ASN A 381 11.55 -36.74 14.13
N ASN A 382 12.83 -36.74 13.79
CA ASN A 382 13.61 -35.50 13.75
C ASN A 382 13.20 -34.62 12.57
N ILE A 383 12.90 -35.20 11.39
CA ILE A 383 12.36 -34.46 10.23
C ILE A 383 11.05 -33.76 10.62
N ARG A 384 10.10 -34.48 11.23
CA ARG A 384 8.83 -33.88 11.67
C ARG A 384 9.06 -32.75 12.67
N THR A 385 9.96 -32.95 13.62
CA THR A 385 10.30 -31.94 14.63
C THR A 385 10.90 -30.69 13.97
N ALA A 386 11.79 -30.87 13.00
CA ALA A 386 12.40 -29.79 12.26
C ALA A 386 11.38 -28.96 11.47
N MET A 387 10.44 -29.62 10.78
CA MET A 387 9.36 -28.95 10.04
C MET A 387 8.46 -28.12 10.97
N ASN A 388 8.09 -28.67 12.14
CA ASN A 388 7.31 -27.94 13.14
C ASN A 388 8.07 -26.74 13.74
N ARG A 389 9.41 -26.76 13.69
CA ARG A 389 10.29 -25.66 14.13
C ARG A 389 10.63 -24.68 13.02
N GLY A 390 10.01 -24.80 11.84
CA GLY A 390 10.13 -23.83 10.76
C GLY A 390 11.17 -24.18 9.69
N ALA A 391 11.67 -25.42 9.63
CA ALA A 391 12.39 -25.89 8.45
C ALA A 391 11.49 -25.79 7.21
N TYR A 392 12.08 -25.37 6.08
CA TYR A 392 11.35 -25.16 4.84
C TYR A 392 11.13 -26.48 4.08
N ASP A 393 12.18 -27.31 4.03
CA ASP A 393 12.15 -28.62 3.37
C ASP A 393 13.21 -29.55 3.98
N PHE A 394 13.30 -30.79 3.51
CA PHE A 394 14.33 -31.75 3.96
C PHE A 394 14.90 -32.60 2.82
N ILE A 395 16.08 -33.16 3.03
CA ILE A 395 16.78 -34.10 2.14
C ILE A 395 17.30 -35.28 2.96
N THR A 396 17.20 -36.49 2.42
CA THR A 396 17.68 -37.70 3.08
C THR A 396 19.11 -38.07 2.66
N LYS A 397 19.95 -38.54 3.59
CA LYS A 397 21.26 -39.18 3.32
C LYS A 397 21.03 -40.64 2.90
N PRO A 398 21.72 -41.18 1.86
CA PRO A 398 22.70 -40.51 1.02
C PRO A 398 22.05 -39.47 0.10
N ILE A 399 22.71 -38.32 -0.06
CA ILE A 399 22.16 -37.15 -0.76
C ILE A 399 21.98 -37.46 -2.26
N ASP A 400 20.74 -37.36 -2.74
CA ASP A 400 20.41 -37.33 -4.16
C ASP A 400 20.59 -35.90 -4.70
N PHE A 401 21.62 -35.67 -5.51
CA PHE A 401 21.99 -34.33 -6.01
C PHE A 401 20.94 -33.71 -6.95
N PRO A 402 20.37 -34.44 -7.91
CA PRO A 402 19.19 -33.99 -8.65
C PRO A 402 18.05 -33.48 -7.75
N ASP A 403 17.73 -34.21 -6.68
CA ASP A 403 16.67 -33.83 -5.73
C ASP A 403 17.07 -32.61 -4.88
N LEU A 404 18.31 -32.57 -4.41
CA LEU A 404 18.88 -31.41 -3.73
C LEU A 404 18.85 -30.15 -4.62
N GLU A 405 19.19 -30.26 -5.90
CA GLU A 405 19.17 -29.14 -6.85
C GLU A 405 17.73 -28.62 -7.06
N ALA A 406 16.77 -29.52 -7.21
CA ALA A 406 15.35 -29.15 -7.32
C ALA A 406 14.85 -28.45 -6.06
N THR A 407 15.20 -28.97 -4.88
CA THR A 407 14.82 -28.42 -3.58
C THR A 407 15.49 -27.06 -3.32
N LEU A 408 16.77 -26.90 -3.66
CA LEU A 408 17.48 -25.61 -3.62
C LEU A 408 16.82 -24.58 -4.54
N ALA A 409 16.51 -24.96 -5.79
CA ALA A 409 15.86 -24.06 -6.75
C ALA A 409 14.48 -23.59 -6.26
N LYS A 410 13.66 -24.52 -5.73
CA LYS A 410 12.35 -24.24 -5.12
C LYS A 410 12.49 -23.29 -3.93
N THR A 411 13.45 -23.53 -3.05
CA THR A 411 13.69 -22.72 -1.84
C THR A 411 14.16 -21.31 -2.19
N LEU A 412 15.10 -21.19 -3.12
CA LEU A 412 15.60 -19.89 -3.61
C LEU A 412 14.51 -19.07 -4.29
N LYS A 413 13.56 -19.70 -4.97
CA LYS A 413 12.39 -19.02 -5.52
C LYS A 413 11.52 -18.43 -4.40
N HIS A 414 11.21 -19.23 -3.38
CA HIS A 414 10.42 -18.78 -2.22
C HIS A 414 11.09 -17.63 -1.44
N VAL A 415 12.40 -17.69 -1.21
CA VAL A 415 13.15 -16.60 -0.54
C VAL A 415 13.08 -15.30 -1.34
N ARG A 416 13.12 -15.38 -2.68
CA ARG A 416 12.97 -14.19 -3.55
C ARG A 416 11.57 -13.56 -3.42
N GLU A 417 10.52 -14.38 -3.37
CA GLU A 417 9.13 -13.94 -3.18
C GLU A 417 8.91 -13.32 -1.78
N LEU A 418 9.53 -13.87 -0.74
CA LEU A 418 9.48 -13.28 0.60
C LEU A 418 10.19 -11.93 0.66
N ARG A 419 11.38 -11.82 0.05
CA ARG A 419 12.14 -10.56 0.00
C ARG A 419 11.42 -9.47 -0.81
N SER A 420 10.68 -9.80 -1.86
CA SER A 420 9.86 -8.81 -2.59
C SER A 420 8.68 -8.33 -1.75
N THR A 421 7.99 -9.26 -1.06
CA THR A 421 6.86 -8.95 -0.18
C THR A 421 7.27 -8.11 1.03
N ALA A 422 8.40 -8.42 1.67
CA ALA A 422 8.92 -7.69 2.81
C ALA A 422 9.30 -6.25 2.45
N ARG A 423 10.03 -6.05 1.34
CA ARG A 423 10.37 -4.71 0.83
C ARG A 423 9.14 -3.87 0.54
N TYR A 424 8.11 -4.48 -0.06
CA TYR A 424 6.84 -3.81 -0.33
C TYR A 424 6.07 -3.44 0.94
N THR A 425 6.13 -4.27 1.98
CA THR A 425 5.47 -4.00 3.28
C THR A 425 6.16 -2.89 4.05
N GLU A 426 7.48 -2.83 4.02
CA GLU A 426 8.28 -1.76 4.61
C GLU A 426 8.04 -0.42 3.89
N GLU A 427 8.01 -0.42 2.55
CA GLU A 427 7.74 0.76 1.73
C GLU A 427 6.27 1.22 1.83
N ASN A 428 5.31 0.30 1.95
CA ASN A 428 3.92 0.65 2.27
C ASN A 428 3.74 1.08 3.73
N GLY A 429 4.59 0.63 4.64
CA GLY A 429 4.66 1.14 6.02
C GLY A 429 5.06 2.62 6.04
N LEU A 430 5.97 3.04 5.15
CA LEU A 430 6.26 4.45 4.92
C LEU A 430 5.05 5.19 4.32
N LEU A 431 4.31 4.58 3.38
CA LEU A 431 3.06 5.16 2.86
C LEU A 431 1.94 5.25 3.92
N ARG A 432 1.90 4.35 4.91
CA ARG A 432 0.98 4.42 6.06
C ARG A 432 1.31 5.56 7.03
N MET A 433 2.52 6.12 7.01
CA MET A 433 2.82 7.37 7.72
C MET A 433 2.27 8.62 7.02
N PHE A 434 1.94 8.55 5.72
CA PHE A 434 1.50 9.70 4.91
C PHE A 434 0.07 9.58 4.35
N VAL A 435 -0.58 8.43 4.52
CA VAL A 435 -1.99 8.23 4.20
C VAL A 435 -2.76 8.10 5.51
N PRO A 436 -3.67 9.03 5.84
CA PRO A 436 -4.54 8.89 7.00
C PRO A 436 -5.26 7.55 6.96
N GLY A 437 -5.15 6.76 8.04
CA GLY A 437 -5.57 5.35 8.10
C GLY A 437 -7.01 5.06 7.64
N GLY A 438 -7.90 6.05 7.67
CA GLY A 438 -9.28 5.92 7.22
C GLY A 438 -9.49 5.71 5.71
N VAL A 439 -8.49 5.90 4.85
CA VAL A 439 -8.64 5.67 3.39
C VAL A 439 -8.45 4.19 3.02
N LEU A 440 -7.55 3.49 3.71
CA LEU A 440 -7.23 2.09 3.42
C LEU A 440 -8.28 1.11 3.96
N GLU A 441 -8.94 1.46 5.06
CA GLU A 441 -9.99 0.62 5.67
C GLU A 441 -11.32 0.64 4.89
N ARG A 442 -11.46 1.56 3.92
CA ARG A 442 -12.66 1.73 3.07
C ARG A 442 -12.62 0.96 1.75
N LEU A 443 -11.54 0.22 1.48
CA LEU A 443 -11.32 -0.53 0.24
C LEU A 443 -12.14 -1.81 0.02
N PRO A 444 -12.71 -2.51 1.03
CA PRO A 444 -13.40 -3.77 0.75
C PRO A 444 -14.64 -3.69 -0.16
N PRO A 445 -15.51 -2.65 -0.12
CA PRO A 445 -16.70 -2.62 -0.98
C PRO A 445 -16.42 -2.12 -2.41
N LEU A 446 -15.35 -1.36 -2.64
CA LEU A 446 -15.02 -0.79 -3.96
C LEU A 446 -14.46 -1.83 -4.95
N LEU A 447 -14.06 -3.00 -4.45
CA LEU A 447 -13.45 -4.08 -5.24
C LEU A 447 -14.47 -5.11 -5.77
N GLN A 448 -15.76 -4.96 -5.44
CA GLN A 448 -16.84 -5.79 -5.98
C GLN A 448 -17.66 -4.95 -6.97
N GLY A 449 -17.71 -5.38 -8.22
CA GLY A 449 -18.04 -4.54 -9.37
C GLY A 449 -19.39 -3.81 -9.34
N SER A 450 -19.42 -2.71 -10.10
CA SER A 450 -20.60 -2.16 -10.79
C SER A 450 -21.90 -1.97 -9.98
N ASP A 451 -21.96 -0.88 -9.18
CA ASP A 451 -23.13 0.00 -8.87
C ASP A 451 -22.97 0.78 -7.53
N ALA A 452 -21.80 0.70 -6.88
CA ALA A 452 -21.58 1.18 -5.50
C ALA A 452 -21.60 2.71 -5.22
N LEU A 453 -22.09 3.54 -6.16
CA LEU A 453 -22.42 4.96 -5.90
C LEU A 453 -23.93 5.18 -5.65
N ALA A 454 -24.76 4.16 -5.83
CA ALA A 454 -26.14 4.19 -5.39
C ALA A 454 -26.21 3.95 -3.87
N GLY A 455 -27.02 4.74 -3.15
CA GLY A 455 -27.23 4.52 -1.72
C GLY A 455 -27.86 3.14 -1.49
N GLU A 456 -27.17 2.26 -0.78
CA GLU A 456 -27.62 0.89 -0.54
C GLU A 456 -28.22 0.77 0.88
N ARG A 457 -29.34 0.04 1.00
CA ARG A 457 -29.88 -0.38 2.29
C ARG A 457 -29.20 -1.67 2.72
N VAL A 458 -28.46 -1.62 3.81
CA VAL A 458 -27.69 -2.74 4.34
C VAL A 458 -28.14 -3.02 5.77
N GLU A 459 -28.35 -4.28 6.13
CA GLU A 459 -28.60 -4.65 7.51
C GLU A 459 -27.28 -4.73 8.29
N GLY A 460 -27.22 -4.11 9.46
CA GLY A 460 -26.00 -4.10 10.26
C GLY A 460 -26.18 -3.56 11.67
N THR A 461 -25.12 -3.71 12.46
CA THR A 461 -25.04 -3.21 13.83
C THR A 461 -24.04 -2.08 13.91
N VAL A 462 -24.39 -0.99 14.57
CA VAL A 462 -23.51 0.15 14.82
C VAL A 462 -23.07 0.11 16.27
N ALA A 463 -21.77 0.21 16.48
CA ALA A 463 -21.18 0.40 17.79
C ALA A 463 -20.57 1.81 17.84
N PHE A 464 -20.97 2.58 18.84
CA PHE A 464 -20.42 3.90 19.14
C PHE A 464 -19.65 3.81 20.44
N ILE A 465 -18.35 4.12 20.41
CA ILE A 465 -17.42 3.92 21.53
C ILE A 465 -16.80 5.27 21.84
N ASP A 466 -17.23 5.88 22.94
CA ASP A 466 -16.79 7.20 23.39
C ASP A 466 -15.73 7.04 24.50
N VAL A 467 -14.64 7.80 24.43
CA VAL A 467 -13.63 7.83 25.51
C VAL A 467 -14.12 8.78 26.59
N ASP A 468 -14.48 8.23 27.75
CA ASP A 468 -15.12 8.99 28.83
C ASP A 468 -14.24 10.16 29.30
N ALA A 469 -14.89 11.28 29.64
CA ALA A 469 -14.27 12.48 30.22
C ALA A 469 -13.05 13.07 29.47
N PHE A 470 -12.87 12.82 28.17
CA PHE A 470 -11.71 13.32 27.41
C PHE A 470 -11.81 14.82 27.08
N THR A 471 -13.02 15.34 26.81
CA THR A 471 -13.25 16.77 26.53
C THR A 471 -12.78 17.72 27.66
N PRO A 472 -13.03 17.45 28.95
CA PRO A 472 -12.46 18.22 30.06
C PRO A 472 -10.92 18.15 30.17
N VAL A 473 -10.29 17.02 29.80
CA VAL A 473 -8.83 16.81 29.87
C VAL A 473 -8.09 17.67 28.84
N LEU A 474 -8.69 17.92 27.68
CA LEU A 474 -8.16 18.83 26.64
C LEU A 474 -7.92 20.27 27.13
N HIS A 475 -8.58 20.68 28.21
CA HIS A 475 -8.42 22.02 28.79
C HIS A 475 -7.34 22.10 29.88
N GLN A 476 -6.81 20.95 30.34
CA GLN A 476 -5.91 20.87 31.49
C GLN A 476 -4.50 20.36 31.14
N GLU A 477 -4.36 19.53 30.11
CA GLU A 477 -3.07 19.01 29.63
C GLU A 477 -2.56 19.76 28.39
N LEU A 478 -1.27 19.57 28.07
CA LEU A 478 -0.71 20.08 26.81
C LEU A 478 -1.35 19.36 25.61
N PRO A 479 -1.59 20.04 24.47
CA PRO A 479 -2.26 19.45 23.31
C PRO A 479 -1.64 18.13 22.84
N ASP A 480 -0.30 18.04 22.83
CA ASP A 480 0.42 16.83 22.39
C ASP A 480 0.23 15.65 23.35
N GLU A 481 0.09 15.90 24.65
CA GLU A 481 -0.17 14.86 25.66
C GLU A 481 -1.59 14.34 25.55
N SER A 482 -2.55 15.25 25.39
CA SER A 482 -3.95 14.88 25.17
C SER A 482 -4.12 14.02 23.91
N LEU A 483 -3.50 14.43 22.79
CA LEU A 483 -3.56 13.67 21.54
C LEU A 483 -2.88 12.30 21.66
N ARG A 484 -1.73 12.22 22.33
CA ARG A 484 -1.07 10.92 22.59
C ARG A 484 -1.96 9.97 23.40
N ARG A 485 -2.66 10.48 24.41
CA ARG A 485 -3.58 9.65 25.21
C ARG A 485 -4.79 9.18 24.40
N LEU A 486 -5.36 10.05 23.58
CA LEU A 486 -6.49 9.68 22.72
C LEU A 486 -6.09 8.60 21.72
N ASN A 487 -4.97 8.81 21.03
CA ASN A 487 -4.46 7.85 20.06
C ASN A 487 -4.12 6.50 20.71
N ALA A 488 -3.57 6.49 21.93
CA ALA A 488 -3.32 5.25 22.66
C ALA A 488 -4.61 4.46 22.92
N ASN A 489 -5.73 5.13 23.25
CA ASN A 489 -7.04 4.47 23.38
C ASN A 489 -7.51 3.89 22.05
N PHE A 490 -7.38 4.64 20.95
CA PHE A 490 -7.75 4.14 19.62
C PHE A 490 -6.88 2.95 19.17
N GLU A 491 -5.59 2.96 19.49
CA GLU A 491 -4.68 1.83 19.24
C GLU A 491 -5.07 0.56 20.01
N ALA A 492 -5.75 0.69 21.15
CA ALA A 492 -6.33 -0.45 21.87
C ALA A 492 -7.72 -0.85 21.34
N ILE A 493 -8.55 0.11 20.93
CA ILE A 493 -9.93 -0.12 20.50
C ILE A 493 -10.02 -0.73 19.09
N VAL A 494 -9.29 -0.16 18.13
CA VAL A 494 -9.41 -0.51 16.70
C VAL A 494 -9.08 -1.97 16.40
N PRO A 495 -7.99 -2.57 16.94
CA PRO A 495 -7.70 -3.98 16.70
C PRO A 495 -8.82 -4.93 17.15
N GLU A 496 -9.48 -4.66 18.27
CA GLU A 496 -10.58 -5.49 18.79
C GLU A 496 -11.83 -5.44 17.92
N LEU A 497 -12.10 -4.29 17.29
CA LEU A 497 -13.16 -4.12 16.30
C LEU A 497 -12.87 -4.92 15.03
N LEU A 498 -11.66 -4.76 14.48
CA LEU A 498 -11.24 -5.41 13.23
C LEU A 498 -11.17 -6.94 13.40
N ALA A 499 -10.64 -7.43 14.53
CA ALA A 499 -10.52 -8.86 14.83
C ALA A 499 -11.87 -9.59 14.83
N ARG A 500 -12.97 -8.86 15.05
CA ARG A 500 -14.34 -9.39 15.05
C ARG A 500 -15.14 -8.93 13.83
N GLY A 501 -14.45 -8.55 12.76
CA GLY A 501 -15.07 -8.20 11.48
C GLY A 501 -15.95 -6.95 11.52
N GLY A 502 -15.67 -6.03 12.45
CA GLY A 502 -16.18 -4.67 12.41
C GLY A 502 -15.30 -3.80 11.53
N THR A 503 -15.89 -2.77 10.91
CA THR A 503 -15.17 -1.75 10.14
C THR A 503 -15.32 -0.40 10.81
N VAL A 504 -14.23 0.34 11.00
CA VAL A 504 -14.27 1.72 11.48
C VAL A 504 -14.80 2.62 10.37
N ASP A 505 -15.96 3.26 10.56
CA ASP A 505 -16.52 4.20 9.57
C ASP A 505 -15.80 5.55 9.66
N LYS A 506 -15.70 6.07 10.90
CA LYS A 506 -15.00 7.32 11.21
C LYS A 506 -14.71 7.47 12.71
N PHE A 507 -13.82 8.42 13.00
CA PHE A 507 -13.64 9.01 14.31
C PHE A 507 -14.49 10.28 14.41
N VAL A 508 -15.22 10.45 15.52
CA VAL A 508 -16.08 11.61 15.80
C VAL A 508 -15.58 12.25 17.10
N GLY A 509 -14.62 13.17 16.99
CA GLY A 509 -13.97 13.75 18.17
C GLY A 509 -13.15 12.70 18.92
N ASP A 510 -13.56 12.43 20.16
CA ASP A 510 -13.04 11.40 21.07
C ASP A 510 -13.70 10.02 20.91
N ALA A 511 -14.69 9.90 20.03
CA ALA A 511 -15.42 8.65 19.79
C ALA A 511 -15.01 7.91 18.51
N VAL A 512 -15.16 6.58 18.54
CA VAL A 512 -15.03 5.67 17.39
C VAL A 512 -16.42 5.19 16.99
N MET A 513 -16.76 5.34 15.70
CA MET A 513 -17.96 4.74 15.12
C MET A 513 -17.57 3.52 14.26
N ALA A 514 -18.07 2.35 14.66
CA ALA A 514 -17.82 1.10 13.97
C ALA A 514 -19.12 0.47 13.46
N VAL A 515 -19.04 -0.21 12.32
CA VAL A 515 -20.17 -0.86 11.66
C VAL A 515 -19.84 -2.34 11.45
N PHE A 516 -20.77 -3.21 11.84
CA PHE A 516 -20.69 -4.65 11.64
C PHE A 516 -21.76 -5.07 10.64
N ARG A 517 -21.34 -5.82 9.60
CA ARG A 517 -22.21 -6.28 8.50
C ARG A 517 -22.06 -7.79 8.30
N GLY A 518 -22.99 -8.39 7.55
CA GLY A 518 -22.93 -9.81 7.20
C GLY A 518 -23.34 -10.77 8.35
N PRO A 519 -23.28 -12.09 8.12
CA PRO A 519 -23.88 -13.09 9.02
C PRO A 519 -23.34 -13.00 10.45
N GLY A 520 -24.19 -12.87 11.47
CA GLY A 520 -23.76 -12.79 12.89
C GLY A 520 -23.21 -11.42 13.33
N HIS A 521 -23.51 -10.35 12.59
CA HIS A 521 -23.02 -9.00 12.89
C HIS A 521 -23.39 -8.50 14.30
N VAL A 522 -24.56 -8.88 14.81
CA VAL A 522 -25.05 -8.48 16.16
C VAL A 522 -24.16 -9.07 17.25
N ASP A 523 -23.91 -10.37 17.20
CA ASP A 523 -23.14 -11.08 18.22
C ASP A 523 -21.68 -10.65 18.22
N ARG A 524 -21.08 -10.48 17.03
CA ARG A 524 -19.71 -9.98 16.90
C ARG A 524 -19.52 -8.56 17.43
N ALA A 525 -20.50 -7.68 17.21
CA ALA A 525 -20.46 -6.31 17.72
C ALA A 525 -20.48 -6.29 19.26
N GLN A 526 -21.34 -7.10 19.87
CA GLN A 526 -21.41 -7.26 21.33
C GLN A 526 -20.11 -7.83 21.90
N GLU A 527 -19.55 -8.86 21.27
CA GLU A 527 -18.29 -9.48 21.68
C GLU A 527 -17.11 -8.49 21.58
N ALA A 528 -17.06 -7.69 20.52
CA ALA A 528 -16.04 -6.65 20.36
C ALA A 528 -16.08 -5.63 21.50
N CYS A 529 -17.28 -5.14 21.86
CA CYS A 529 -17.44 -4.17 22.94
C CYS A 529 -17.05 -4.76 24.31
N LEU A 530 -17.40 -6.02 24.57
CA LEU A 530 -16.97 -6.72 25.79
C LEU A 530 -15.45 -6.90 25.85
N SER A 531 -14.81 -7.22 24.72
CA SER A 531 -13.36 -7.38 24.62
C SER A 531 -12.62 -6.06 24.83
N ILE A 532 -13.08 -4.98 24.20
CA ILE A 532 -12.54 -3.62 24.37
C ILE A 532 -12.59 -3.22 25.84
N ARG A 533 -13.76 -3.39 26.49
CA ARG A 533 -13.91 -3.09 27.92
C ARG A 533 -12.90 -3.84 28.78
N LYS A 534 -12.73 -5.14 28.51
CA LYS A 534 -11.79 -6.00 29.24
C LYS A 534 -10.35 -5.55 29.03
N GLN A 535 -9.94 -5.32 27.79
CA GLN A 535 -8.56 -4.92 27.46
C GLN A 535 -8.21 -3.56 28.05
N LEU A 536 -9.09 -2.56 27.93
CA LEU A 536 -8.87 -1.24 28.51
C LEU A 536 -8.81 -1.28 30.04
N SER A 537 -9.66 -2.10 30.68
CA SER A 537 -9.59 -2.33 32.13
C SER A 537 -8.25 -2.95 32.57
N VAL A 538 -7.75 -3.95 31.83
CA VAL A 538 -6.44 -4.57 32.10
C VAL A 538 -5.30 -3.56 31.93
N LEU A 539 -5.33 -2.75 30.88
CA LEU A 539 -4.31 -1.73 30.62
C LEU A 539 -4.34 -0.60 31.64
N ALA A 540 -5.53 -0.16 32.06
CA ALA A 540 -5.70 0.85 33.10
C ALA A 540 -5.15 0.37 34.45
N THR A 541 -5.42 -0.89 34.81
CA THR A 541 -4.93 -1.49 36.06
C THR A 541 -3.40 -1.56 36.12
N ARG A 542 -2.73 -1.80 34.98
CA ARG A 542 -1.27 -1.85 34.90
C ARG A 542 -0.59 -0.49 34.94
N GLY A 543 -1.26 0.56 34.46
CA GLY A 543 -0.67 1.90 34.30
C GLY A 543 -1.05 2.92 35.40
N GLY A 544 -2.00 2.62 36.28
CA GLY A 544 -2.47 3.51 37.36
C GLY A 544 -3.33 4.69 36.88
N GLU A 545 -3.69 5.61 37.79
CA GLU A 545 -4.61 6.74 37.52
C GLU A 545 -4.13 7.71 36.43
N ARG A 546 -2.83 7.73 36.12
CA ARG A 546 -2.24 8.54 35.06
C ARG A 546 -2.10 7.80 33.72
N ALA A 547 -2.56 6.56 33.62
CA ALA A 547 -2.51 5.81 32.37
C ALA A 547 -3.42 6.46 31.31
N PRO A 548 -3.08 6.41 30.02
CA PRO A 548 -3.95 6.85 28.93
C PRO A 548 -5.36 6.24 28.97
N TYR A 549 -5.47 5.03 29.53
CA TYR A 549 -6.70 4.21 29.57
C TYR A 549 -7.53 4.41 30.85
N ALA A 550 -7.07 5.25 31.79
CA ALA A 550 -7.67 5.37 33.12
C ALA A 550 -9.11 5.91 33.10
N HIS A 551 -9.52 6.58 32.02
CA HIS A 551 -10.86 7.14 31.89
C HIS A 551 -11.91 6.14 31.40
N GLY A 552 -11.52 5.02 30.80
CA GLY A 552 -12.46 4.01 30.30
C GLY A 552 -13.27 4.49 29.10
N VAL A 553 -14.27 3.69 28.69
CA VAL A 553 -15.09 3.98 27.50
C VAL A 553 -16.58 3.80 27.80
N CYS A 554 -17.40 4.61 27.15
CA CYS A 554 -18.86 4.57 27.18
C CYS A 554 -19.34 4.03 25.83
N MET A 555 -20.06 2.91 25.83
CA MET A 555 -20.38 2.20 24.59
C MET A 555 -21.87 2.03 24.37
N GLY A 556 -22.32 2.26 23.15
CA GLY A 556 -23.71 2.11 22.73
C GLY A 556 -23.83 1.27 21.46
N LEU A 557 -24.76 0.31 21.45
CA LEU A 557 -25.04 -0.53 20.28
C LEU A 557 -26.51 -0.48 19.91
N ASP A 558 -26.75 -0.38 18.60
CA ASP A 558 -28.06 -0.64 18.02
C ASP A 558 -27.91 -1.41 16.70
N THR A 559 -28.97 -2.10 16.30
CA THR A 559 -29.00 -2.91 15.08
C THR A 559 -30.23 -2.62 14.25
N GLY A 560 -30.09 -2.71 12.93
CA GLY A 560 -31.21 -2.54 12.01
C GLY A 560 -30.76 -2.21 10.59
N VAL A 561 -31.68 -1.66 9.81
CA VAL A 561 -31.42 -1.24 8.43
C VAL A 561 -30.66 0.09 8.43
N LEU A 562 -29.54 0.08 7.72
CA LEU A 562 -28.62 1.18 7.53
C LEU A 562 -28.66 1.61 6.06
N VAL A 563 -28.44 2.89 5.78
CA VAL A 563 -28.25 3.41 4.42
C VAL A 563 -26.78 3.78 4.27
N SER A 564 -26.08 3.10 3.37
CA SER A 564 -24.67 3.38 3.06
C SER A 564 -24.62 4.24 1.79
N GLY A 565 -23.94 5.38 1.83
CA GLY A 565 -23.82 6.24 0.65
C GLY A 565 -22.98 7.49 0.87
N SER A 566 -22.72 8.22 -0.22
CA SER A 566 -21.97 9.48 -0.22
C SER A 566 -22.85 10.65 0.23
N ILE A 567 -22.47 11.34 1.30
CA ILE A 567 -23.25 12.40 1.94
C ILE A 567 -22.38 13.63 2.15
N GLY A 568 -22.95 14.80 1.85
CA GLY A 568 -22.34 16.08 2.17
C GLY A 568 -22.62 17.13 1.10
N ALA A 569 -21.91 18.24 1.18
CA ALA A 569 -22.10 19.35 0.25
C ALA A 569 -21.41 19.03 -1.08
N LYS A 570 -22.18 18.41 -2.00
CA LYS A 570 -21.75 18.08 -3.37
C LYS A 570 -21.17 19.31 -4.10
N ALA A 571 -21.74 20.49 -3.84
CA ALA A 571 -21.28 21.77 -4.38
C ALA A 571 -19.95 22.26 -3.76
N SER A 572 -19.57 21.77 -2.58
CA SER A 572 -18.36 22.17 -1.85
C SER A 572 -17.27 21.09 -1.87
N GLY A 573 -17.46 20.01 -2.63
CA GLY A 573 -16.50 18.90 -2.72
C GLY A 573 -16.28 18.14 -1.41
N ARG A 574 -17.20 18.29 -0.45
CA ARG A 574 -17.16 17.63 0.86
C ARG A 574 -18.22 16.53 0.88
N LEU A 575 -17.87 15.38 0.34
CA LEU A 575 -18.69 14.17 0.35
C LEU A 575 -17.98 13.11 1.18
N ASP A 576 -18.62 12.68 2.26
CA ASP A 576 -18.20 11.55 3.08
C ASP A 576 -19.06 10.34 2.71
N PHE A 577 -18.43 9.22 2.35
CA PHE A 577 -19.14 7.95 2.31
C PHE A 577 -19.34 7.50 3.75
N THR A 578 -20.59 7.40 4.19
CA THR A 578 -20.90 7.06 5.58
C THR A 578 -22.21 6.31 5.66
N VAL A 579 -22.43 5.72 6.81
CA VAL A 579 -23.66 5.01 7.14
C VAL A 579 -24.63 5.94 7.86
N LEU A 580 -25.85 6.02 7.37
CA LEU A 580 -26.97 6.72 7.99
C LEU A 580 -28.03 5.76 8.48
N GLY A 581 -28.77 6.18 9.50
CA GLY A 581 -30.00 5.52 9.92
C GLY A 581 -30.29 5.84 11.38
N ASP A 582 -31.52 5.55 11.80
CA ASP A 582 -31.93 5.69 13.21
C ASP A 582 -31.06 4.85 14.14
N VAL A 583 -30.47 3.77 13.61
CA VAL A 583 -29.51 2.91 14.30
C VAL A 583 -28.28 3.69 14.77
N VAL A 584 -27.73 4.58 13.93
CA VAL A 584 -26.55 5.41 14.28
C VAL A 584 -26.90 6.38 15.41
N ASN A 585 -28.04 7.07 15.29
CA ASN A 585 -28.50 8.03 16.28
C ASN A 585 -28.82 7.35 17.62
N THR A 586 -29.37 6.14 17.58
CA THR A 586 -29.70 5.36 18.78
C THR A 586 -28.43 4.86 19.46
N ALA A 587 -27.49 4.29 18.70
CA ALA A 587 -26.19 3.84 19.23
C ALA A 587 -25.40 4.98 19.89
N ALA A 588 -25.32 6.15 19.23
CA ALA A 588 -24.67 7.33 19.80
C ALA A 588 -25.35 7.83 21.09
N ARG A 589 -26.69 7.84 21.12
CA ARG A 589 -27.45 8.22 22.33
C ARG A 589 -27.23 7.23 23.47
N LEU A 590 -27.18 5.93 23.17
CA LEU A 590 -26.89 4.89 24.15
C LEU A 590 -25.47 5.03 24.70
N ALA A 591 -24.48 5.34 23.86
CA ALA A 591 -23.12 5.61 24.32
C ALA A 591 -23.06 6.81 25.26
N ALA A 592 -23.75 7.91 24.92
CA ALA A 592 -23.82 9.11 25.76
C ALA A 592 -24.57 8.89 27.11
N LEU A 593 -25.39 7.85 27.21
CA LEU A 593 -26.09 7.47 28.45
C LEU A 593 -25.34 6.41 29.26
N ALA A 594 -24.37 5.74 28.65
CA ALA A 594 -23.59 4.70 29.30
C ALA A 594 -22.69 5.32 30.35
N ALA A 595 -22.64 4.71 31.54
CA ALA A 595 -21.61 5.01 32.51
C ALA A 595 -20.23 4.51 32.03
N LYS A 596 -19.17 4.98 32.67
CA LYS A 596 -17.81 4.52 32.42
C LYS A 596 -17.68 2.99 32.43
N GLY A 597 -17.20 2.44 31.32
CA GLY A 597 -17.04 1.00 31.13
C GLY A 597 -18.36 0.27 30.86
N GLN A 598 -19.49 0.95 30.74
CA GLN A 598 -20.77 0.33 30.47
C GLN A 598 -20.99 0.17 28.97
N VAL A 599 -21.62 -0.94 28.59
CA VAL A 599 -22.10 -1.20 27.24
C VAL A 599 -23.63 -1.19 27.28
N LEU A 600 -24.25 -0.20 26.65
CA LEU A 600 -25.71 -0.13 26.52
C LEU A 600 -26.14 -0.61 25.14
N VAL A 601 -27.20 -1.41 25.10
CA VAL A 601 -27.78 -1.97 23.88
C VAL A 601 -29.27 -1.67 23.81
N SER A 602 -29.78 -1.52 22.59
CA SER A 602 -31.21 -1.41 22.36
C SER A 602 -31.93 -2.75 22.53
N ALA A 603 -33.26 -2.72 22.69
CA ALA A 603 -34.09 -3.93 22.64
C ALA A 603 -33.88 -4.75 21.34
N ARG A 604 -33.65 -4.06 20.21
CA ARG A 604 -33.40 -4.71 18.91
C ARG A 604 -32.14 -5.57 18.92
N VAL A 605 -31.08 -5.09 19.56
CA VAL A 605 -29.82 -5.86 19.69
C VAL A 605 -30.04 -7.11 20.52
N ARG A 606 -30.75 -6.98 21.65
CA ARG A 606 -31.08 -8.12 22.53
C ARG A 606 -31.93 -9.17 21.80
N GLU A 607 -32.93 -8.74 21.06
CA GLU A 607 -33.85 -9.63 20.33
C GLU A 607 -33.20 -10.30 19.12
N ALA A 608 -32.26 -9.61 18.45
CA ALA A 608 -31.57 -10.13 17.27
C ALA A 608 -30.34 -10.99 17.58
N SER A 609 -29.86 -10.99 18.83
CA SER A 609 -28.71 -11.78 19.26
C SER A 609 -29.03 -13.27 19.25
N ARG A 610 -28.08 -14.08 18.76
CA ARG A 610 -28.24 -15.55 18.66
C ARG A 610 -27.35 -16.31 19.64
N GLU A 611 -26.45 -15.60 20.31
CA GLU A 611 -25.52 -16.11 21.32
C GLU A 611 -26.01 -15.75 22.73
N PRO A 612 -25.62 -16.52 23.75
CA PRO A 612 -26.11 -16.31 25.10
C PRO A 612 -25.32 -15.16 25.77
N PHE A 613 -25.93 -13.97 25.84
CA PHE A 613 -25.43 -12.81 26.54
C PHE A 613 -26.32 -12.43 27.72
N GLU A 614 -25.69 -11.97 28.81
CA GLU A 614 -26.38 -11.51 30.01
C GLU A 614 -26.68 -10.00 29.91
N TYR A 615 -27.94 -9.63 30.14
CA TYR A 615 -28.41 -8.25 30.06
C TYR A 615 -29.09 -7.80 31.36
N ALA A 616 -28.72 -6.64 31.88
CA ALA A 616 -29.39 -6.01 33.01
C ALA A 616 -30.34 -4.89 32.53
N PRO A 617 -31.55 -4.77 33.11
CA PRO A 617 -32.46 -3.66 32.80
C PRO A 617 -31.88 -2.33 33.32
N VAL A 618 -32.08 -1.25 32.56
CA VAL A 618 -31.72 0.11 32.99
C VAL A 618 -32.99 0.81 33.48
N GLU A 619 -33.10 1.05 34.79
CA GLU A 619 -34.34 1.46 35.49
C GLU A 619 -35.02 2.72 34.94
N ALA A 620 -34.29 3.59 34.22
CA ALA A 620 -34.80 4.83 33.64
C ALA A 620 -35.36 4.70 32.20
N GLN A 621 -35.19 3.55 31.52
CA GLN A 621 -35.51 3.40 30.09
C GLN A 621 -36.00 2.00 29.73
N ALA A 622 -37.30 1.87 29.43
CA ALA A 622 -37.97 0.58 29.20
C ALA A 622 -37.43 -0.25 28.00
N THR A 623 -36.65 0.33 27.10
CA THR A 623 -36.16 -0.29 25.86
C THR A 623 -34.64 -0.37 25.77
N THR A 624 -33.94 -0.11 26.87
CA THR A 624 -32.47 -0.08 26.95
C THR A 624 -31.97 -1.10 27.95
N PHE A 625 -30.90 -1.82 27.60
CA PHE A 625 -30.31 -2.87 28.43
C PHE A 625 -28.81 -2.67 28.55
N ALA A 626 -28.24 -2.99 29.70
CA ALA A 626 -26.79 -3.04 29.88
C ALA A 626 -26.29 -4.45 29.54
N LEU A 627 -25.35 -4.55 28.60
CA LEU A 627 -24.68 -5.80 28.26
C LEU A 627 -23.59 -6.10 29.31
N VAL A 628 -23.81 -7.15 30.09
CA VAL A 628 -22.98 -7.48 31.26
C VAL A 628 -21.82 -8.40 30.87
N ARG A 629 -22.08 -9.54 30.23
CA ARG A 629 -21.05 -10.51 29.79
C ARG A 629 -21.66 -11.55 28.85
N ARG A 630 -20.84 -12.44 28.32
CA ARG A 630 -21.30 -13.68 27.69
C ARG A 630 -21.63 -14.71 28.77
N GLU A 631 -22.75 -15.43 28.65
CA GLU A 631 -23.06 -16.52 29.59
C GLU A 631 -21.98 -17.60 29.49
N GLY A 632 -21.45 -18.03 30.65
CA GLY A 632 -20.35 -18.99 30.73
C GLY A 632 -18.99 -18.38 31.07
N ASP A 633 -18.82 -17.06 30.99
CA ASP A 633 -17.62 -16.39 31.53
C ASP A 633 -17.69 -16.36 33.07
N THR A 634 -16.77 -17.07 33.72
CA THR A 634 -16.65 -17.08 35.18
C THR A 634 -16.19 -15.72 35.71
N ASN A 635 -16.80 -15.32 36.82
CA ASN A 635 -16.61 -14.02 37.45
C ASN A 635 -15.19 -13.97 38.05
N VAL A 636 -14.27 -13.19 37.48
CA VAL A 636 -13.14 -12.67 38.25
C VAL A 636 -13.63 -11.37 38.84
N ALA A 637 -14.02 -11.41 40.12
CA ALA A 637 -14.45 -10.23 40.85
C ALA A 637 -13.32 -9.17 40.85
N PRO A 638 -13.63 -7.86 40.94
CA PRO A 638 -12.60 -6.82 40.96
C PRO A 638 -11.73 -6.80 42.23
N ASP A 639 -12.03 -7.61 43.26
CA ASP A 639 -11.38 -7.58 44.58
C ASP A 639 -10.99 -8.98 45.08
N ASP A 640 -10.09 -9.69 44.40
CA ASP A 640 -9.39 -10.82 45.01
C ASP A 640 -7.88 -10.57 45.05
N PRO A 641 -7.32 -10.17 46.22
CA PRO A 641 -5.91 -9.99 46.40
C PRO A 641 -5.33 -11.30 46.94
N THR A 642 -4.65 -12.12 46.13
CA THR A 642 -3.52 -13.01 46.51
C THR A 642 -3.08 -13.94 45.35
N PRO A 643 -1.86 -14.51 45.35
CA PRO A 643 -0.59 -13.82 45.17
C PRO A 643 0.23 -14.49 44.04
N TYR A 644 0.66 -13.76 43.02
CA TYR A 644 1.60 -14.33 42.06
C TYR A 644 3.04 -14.22 42.57
N VAL A 645 3.63 -15.41 42.72
CA VAL A 645 5.00 -15.79 43.05
C VAL A 645 6.07 -14.75 42.67
N ASP A 646 6.82 -14.32 43.69
CA ASP A 646 8.05 -13.55 43.57
C ASP A 646 9.06 -14.24 42.64
N VAL A 647 9.45 -13.56 41.57
CA VAL A 647 10.73 -13.82 40.90
C VAL A 647 11.71 -12.77 41.45
N GLU A 648 12.58 -13.21 42.36
CA GLU A 648 13.64 -12.38 42.94
C GLU A 648 14.46 -11.66 41.86
N PRO A 649 14.76 -10.35 42.02
CA PRO A 649 15.76 -9.70 41.18
C PRO A 649 17.17 -10.11 41.63
N ALA A 650 17.98 -10.51 40.65
CA ALA A 650 19.38 -10.85 40.84
C ALA A 650 20.13 -9.75 41.62
N ARG A 651 20.70 -10.13 42.77
CA ARG A 651 21.53 -9.28 43.62
C ARG A 651 22.79 -8.86 42.86
N GLY A 652 22.96 -7.55 42.69
CA GLY A 652 24.27 -6.97 42.41
C GLY A 652 25.16 -7.03 43.64
N GLU A 653 26.20 -7.85 43.59
CA GLU A 653 27.43 -7.63 44.37
C GLU A 653 28.14 -6.42 43.75
N GLY A 654 28.65 -5.42 44.45
CA GLY A 654 29.11 -5.34 45.82
C GLY A 654 30.30 -4.40 45.78
N SER A 655 30.04 -3.09 45.84
CA SER A 655 31.07 -2.09 46.09
C SER A 655 31.63 -2.28 47.50
N ARG A 656 32.96 -2.39 47.63
CA ARG A 656 33.64 -2.25 48.92
C ARG A 656 34.70 -1.14 48.87
N PRO A 657 34.94 -0.48 50.01
CA PRO A 657 35.42 0.89 50.06
C PRO A 657 36.94 0.98 50.27
N SER A 658 37.40 2.20 50.12
CA SER A 658 38.71 2.74 50.46
C SER A 658 39.36 2.17 51.73
N ARG A 659 40.55 1.58 51.55
CA ARG A 659 41.79 2.00 52.21
C ARG A 659 43.02 1.54 51.43
#